data_AF-A0AAE0W647-F1
#
_entry.id   AF-A0AAE0W647-F1
#
_cell.length_a   1.000
_cell.length_b   1.000
_cell.length_c   1.000
_cell.angle_alpha   90.00
_cell.angle_beta   90.00
_cell.angle_gamma   90.00
#
_symmetry.space_group_name_H-M   'P 1'
#
loop_
_entity.id
_entity.type
_entity.pdbx_description
1 polymer ?
#
loop_
_entity_poly.entity_id
_entity_poly.type
_entity_poly.pdbx_seq_one_letter_code
_entity_poly.pdbx_strand_id
1 'polypeptide(L)'
;MAAYLLLGISFIFCYGNVLSNTVLFRSNERFNIVSESNVTTNAEEFRDPKNTGSSLLNGTGLASRALSLNILLSKFKSSSSDYFRAHPILIDCAQLTITRLQKASVAVEVKKGYQTASDVKGSTTLQDLYLRSGAAIQLGIKTGGSGTLLDIAGAALSSCPVVFENVQRNLGLILMADRVHIHMTGGTDRPHIATDGYTWTEAQPLNVWAQLKIDEGIEPVGTTNCDAFPTLASGSRFPDKNESEVVGTLDIQITRKMETDFKRLVQYQGNNIAFEDSESSASWCGEAGNTCKSCSSGIVGNSLTDRCADRVMSSRMYNVLVKLSKLIASKTPGAKLKVLEAWDEPYESHTNGDSSNPMALHYEGRAVKVKLNTGISPDLPTIAQLARCAGADFIQNNGDHLYISVKKMRGSIETDATRSFPNVQLLAVDVPEYVESYYSLPTEFHTEQDQKYPLFDSRGKENLALADGAILRQFTSRDSEFRYFRLNPLIVRCYRDVVYHENKWRKDGDPQINVIINRAFLANPEQNSMFDRLDKRYNTHNLGIALDISYDAASPAGYNVTRLARIAVQKCAPLFVHDKSSESEWKGLSLGLYKSSVFLVMDEGFSLWTSKDYARPEGWSEEHFEDEFYDLYDLAINKRIVDPDYKDQACLFSHPPRRQSITFKYDHPEHVKRRRRRRSVPTQNQCIPQADTPFCQSTAKHREEVVAEIRSMLDRKWYYHDKDEVLAALNGCFKMCGTCLEGSIYEDKVQQCNNFLHWISWDLNNDKSPDITNFYSRENLNTRRYACENGQHCIEQAPLFSLVAPSAELLYRPNPTKSVEEELYSSADNPTPVFSILEELYGIHATGKVKFWVHDDTEMTSMKTALKTVMLYNPNVTKIEIYVVSPASKDAVRKIVETSASDFVNNGCPEHSRFALTPYEVLDIPHHLKKRSADPPGLKEEKLIERRNWEKKWIDMEI
;
A
#
# COMPACT_ATOMS: atom_id res chain seq x y z
N MET A 1 48.37 8.74 -33.47
CA MET A 1 49.49 8.28 -32.61
C MET A 1 49.31 8.90 -31.24
N ALA A 2 49.57 8.11 -30.20
CA ALA A 2 49.38 8.35 -28.75
C ALA A 2 48.01 7.96 -28.14
N ALA A 3 48.08 6.80 -27.47
CA ALA A 3 47.40 6.37 -26.24
C ALA A 3 45.90 5.98 -26.26
N TYR A 4 45.68 4.69 -26.49
CA TYR A 4 44.53 3.90 -26.02
C TYR A 4 44.50 3.84 -24.48
N LEU A 5 43.32 4.03 -23.88
CA LEU A 5 43.07 3.73 -22.47
C LEU A 5 41.76 2.95 -22.31
N LEU A 6 41.89 1.83 -21.62
CA LEU A 6 40.92 0.79 -21.33
C LEU A 6 39.69 1.32 -20.58
N LEU A 7 38.49 0.98 -21.06
CA LEU A 7 37.29 0.83 -20.22
C LEU A 7 36.96 -0.66 -20.16
N GLY A 8 37.32 -1.26 -19.03
CA GLY A 8 37.06 -2.66 -18.71
C GLY A 8 35.56 -2.89 -18.55
N ILE A 9 35.02 -3.71 -19.44
CA ILE A 9 33.75 -4.39 -19.27
C ILE A 9 33.99 -5.48 -18.23
N SER A 10 33.51 -5.28 -17.00
CA SER A 10 33.42 -6.34 -16.00
C SER A 10 32.31 -7.31 -16.39
N PHE A 11 32.62 -8.24 -17.30
CA PHE A 11 31.94 -9.53 -17.35
C PHE A 11 32.36 -10.30 -16.08
N ILE A 12 31.55 -10.22 -15.03
CA ILE A 12 31.62 -11.20 -13.96
C ILE A 12 31.09 -12.51 -14.56
N PHE A 13 32.02 -13.36 -14.98
CA PHE A 13 31.78 -14.79 -15.07
C PHE A 13 31.38 -15.28 -13.67
N CYS A 14 30.08 -15.38 -13.43
CA CYS A 14 29.56 -16.24 -12.38
C CYS A 14 29.94 -17.68 -12.75
N TYR A 15 31.07 -18.14 -12.22
CA TYR A 15 31.28 -19.57 -12.02
C TYR A 15 30.03 -20.11 -11.32
N GLY A 16 29.44 -21.17 -11.89
CA GLY A 16 28.28 -21.84 -11.33
C GLY A 16 28.53 -22.15 -9.86
N ASN A 17 27.84 -21.43 -8.97
CA ASN A 17 27.73 -21.83 -7.59
C ASN A 17 26.95 -23.13 -7.59
N VAL A 18 27.67 -24.22 -7.34
CA VAL A 18 27.08 -25.47 -6.86
C VAL A 18 26.22 -25.09 -5.65
N LEU A 19 24.91 -25.25 -5.81
CA LEU A 19 23.88 -25.04 -4.79
C LEU A 19 24.36 -25.62 -3.44
N SER A 20 24.66 -24.78 -2.45
CA SER A 20 24.78 -25.29 -1.09
C SER A 20 23.36 -25.48 -0.55
N ASN A 21 22.89 -26.73 -0.56
CA ASN A 21 21.65 -27.09 0.09
C ASN A 21 21.78 -26.79 1.59
N THR A 22 21.04 -25.80 2.10
CA THR A 22 21.05 -25.40 3.52
C THR A 22 19.68 -25.59 4.16
N VAL A 23 19.66 -25.85 5.48
CA VAL A 23 18.44 -25.83 6.30
C VAL A 23 18.43 -24.55 7.14
N LEU A 24 17.33 -23.80 7.06
CA LEU A 24 17.07 -22.61 7.89
C LEU A 24 16.26 -23.01 9.13
N PHE A 25 16.69 -22.56 10.31
CA PHE A 25 15.94 -22.72 11.55
C PHE A 25 15.32 -21.39 12.02
N ARG A 26 14.36 -21.44 12.96
CA ARG A 26 13.69 -20.23 13.51
C ARG A 26 14.61 -19.21 14.18
N SER A 27 15.82 -19.61 14.56
CA SER A 27 16.87 -18.69 14.99
C SER A 27 17.43 -17.81 13.87
N ASN A 28 16.98 -18.01 12.62
CA ASN A 28 17.51 -17.44 11.39
C ASN A 28 18.93 -17.93 11.04
N GLU A 29 19.38 -19.00 11.69
CA GLU A 29 20.67 -19.65 11.41
C GLU A 29 20.53 -20.69 10.30
N ARG A 30 21.51 -20.72 9.39
CA ARG A 30 21.58 -21.68 8.27
C ARG A 30 22.67 -22.71 8.50
N PHE A 31 22.35 -23.97 8.23
CA PHE A 31 23.28 -25.10 8.33
C PHE A 31 23.37 -25.83 7.00
N ASN A 32 24.58 -26.20 6.58
CA ASN A 32 24.81 -26.92 5.33
C ASN A 32 24.38 -28.39 5.47
N ILE A 33 23.62 -28.88 4.48
CA ILE A 33 23.26 -30.29 4.34
C ILE A 33 24.49 -31.06 3.85
N VAL A 34 24.71 -32.24 4.43
CA VAL A 34 25.79 -33.14 4.03
C VAL A 34 25.22 -34.52 3.69
N SER A 35 25.74 -35.16 2.64
CA SER A 35 25.39 -36.54 2.31
C SER A 35 26.01 -37.51 3.29
N GLU A 36 25.27 -38.53 3.73
CA GLU A 36 25.77 -39.61 4.59
C GLU A 36 27.03 -40.28 4.02
N SER A 37 27.07 -40.48 2.69
CA SER A 37 28.21 -41.06 1.98
C SER A 37 29.48 -40.23 2.00
N ASN A 38 29.35 -38.91 2.24
CA ASN A 38 30.45 -37.96 2.16
C ASN A 38 31.09 -37.66 3.52
N VAL A 39 30.46 -38.11 4.61
CA VAL A 39 30.89 -37.79 5.99
C VAL A 39 31.80 -38.88 6.56
N THR A 40 31.55 -40.16 6.27
CA THR A 40 32.35 -41.30 6.75
C THR A 40 32.34 -42.48 5.77
N THR A 41 33.27 -43.42 5.95
CA THR A 41 33.22 -44.76 5.34
C THR A 41 32.13 -45.67 5.94
N ASN A 42 31.43 -45.24 6.98
CA ASN A 42 30.38 -45.98 7.67
C ASN A 42 29.07 -45.16 7.72
N ALA A 43 28.28 -45.25 6.66
CA ALA A 43 27.01 -44.53 6.51
C ALA A 43 26.00 -44.80 7.65
N GLU A 44 26.08 -45.97 8.29
CA GLU A 44 25.19 -46.35 9.41
C GLU A 44 25.36 -45.46 10.65
N GLU A 45 26.51 -44.79 10.80
CA GLU A 45 26.79 -43.90 11.94
C GLU A 45 25.79 -42.74 12.03
N PHE A 46 25.37 -42.22 10.86
CA PHE A 46 24.52 -41.05 10.71
C PHE A 46 23.21 -41.37 10.01
N ARG A 47 22.77 -42.63 9.96
CA ARG A 47 21.51 -43.00 9.29
C ARG A 47 20.30 -42.43 10.05
N ASP A 48 19.20 -42.14 9.33
CA ASP A 48 17.87 -41.92 9.92
C ASP A 48 17.13 -43.27 10.01
N PRO A 49 17.18 -43.98 11.17
CA PRO A 49 16.54 -45.29 11.30
C PRO A 49 15.01 -45.25 11.36
N LYS A 50 14.40 -44.09 11.59
CA LYS A 50 12.93 -43.93 11.67
C LYS A 50 12.33 -43.25 10.44
N ASN A 51 13.15 -42.93 9.45
CA ASN A 51 12.73 -42.26 8.22
C ASN A 51 11.83 -41.04 8.52
N THR A 52 12.34 -40.17 9.36
CA THR A 52 11.65 -38.97 9.85
C THR A 52 11.74 -37.81 8.87
N GLY A 53 12.63 -37.88 7.89
CA GLY A 53 12.90 -36.81 6.93
C GLY A 53 13.82 -35.74 7.49
N SER A 54 14.55 -36.03 8.57
CA SER A 54 15.55 -35.11 9.11
C SER A 54 16.75 -34.98 8.18
N SER A 55 17.36 -33.79 8.14
CA SER A 55 18.57 -33.56 7.35
C SER A 55 19.81 -33.84 8.19
N LEU A 56 20.84 -34.41 7.56
CA LEU A 56 22.19 -34.48 8.13
C LEU A 56 22.92 -33.16 7.87
N LEU A 57 23.43 -32.55 8.94
CA LEU A 57 23.94 -31.18 8.95
C LEU A 57 25.37 -31.11 9.51
N ASN A 58 26.15 -30.18 8.98
CA ASN A 58 27.49 -29.87 9.49
C ASN A 58 27.41 -28.89 10.67
N GLY A 59 27.92 -29.31 11.84
CA GLY A 59 28.01 -28.49 13.05
C GLY A 59 29.43 -28.09 13.47
N THR A 60 30.46 -28.38 12.67
CA THR A 60 31.87 -28.08 12.99
C THR A 60 32.06 -26.60 13.30
N GLY A 61 32.54 -26.28 14.51
CA GLY A 61 32.79 -24.91 14.94
C GLY A 61 31.53 -24.07 15.21
N LEU A 62 30.32 -24.65 15.15
CA LEU A 62 29.06 -23.94 15.29
C LEU A 62 28.36 -24.20 16.63
N ALA A 63 29.07 -24.72 17.64
CA ALA A 63 28.50 -25.19 18.90
C ALA A 63 27.70 -24.12 19.69
N SER A 64 28.06 -22.84 19.54
CA SER A 64 27.37 -21.70 20.16
C SER A 64 26.15 -21.20 19.38
N ARG A 65 25.94 -21.67 18.14
CA ARG A 65 24.78 -21.27 17.33
C ARG A 65 23.49 -21.86 17.90
N ALA A 66 22.43 -21.07 17.81
CA ALA A 66 21.11 -21.47 18.24
C ALA A 66 20.37 -22.20 17.12
N LEU A 67 19.73 -23.32 17.42
CA LEU A 67 18.71 -23.93 16.56
C LEU A 67 17.35 -23.24 16.77
N SER A 68 17.10 -22.70 17.96
CA SER A 68 15.98 -21.82 18.27
C SER A 68 16.33 -20.96 19.49
N LEU A 69 15.47 -20.00 19.85
CA LEU A 69 15.71 -19.04 20.94
C LEU A 69 16.21 -19.69 22.25
N ASN A 70 15.79 -20.92 22.55
CA ASN A 70 16.10 -21.62 23.79
C ASN A 70 16.84 -22.95 23.59
N ILE A 71 17.28 -23.27 22.36
CA ILE A 71 17.96 -24.53 22.05
C ILE A 71 19.26 -24.22 21.31
N LEU A 72 20.37 -24.35 22.02
CA LEU A 72 21.71 -24.24 21.44
C LEU A 72 22.12 -25.56 20.77
N LEU A 73 22.88 -25.47 19.68
CA LEU A 73 23.37 -26.65 18.98
C LEU A 73 24.20 -27.55 19.90
N SER A 74 25.08 -26.97 20.72
CA SER A 74 25.88 -27.72 21.73
C SER A 74 25.07 -28.52 22.74
N LYS A 75 23.81 -28.16 22.98
CA LYS A 75 22.91 -28.89 23.87
C LYS A 75 22.06 -29.95 23.16
N PHE A 76 21.98 -29.85 21.84
CA PHE A 76 21.20 -30.76 21.01
C PHE A 76 22.07 -31.82 20.33
N LYS A 77 23.21 -31.45 19.74
CA LYS A 77 24.09 -32.41 19.04
C LYS A 77 24.87 -33.28 20.03
N SER A 78 25.36 -34.40 19.52
CA SER A 78 26.30 -35.23 20.25
C SER A 78 27.63 -34.50 20.50
N SER A 79 28.22 -34.74 21.67
CA SER A 79 29.57 -34.26 22.01
C SER A 79 30.67 -35.01 21.25
N SER A 80 30.39 -36.22 20.77
CA SER A 80 31.36 -37.10 20.09
C SER A 80 31.46 -36.85 18.58
N SER A 81 30.59 -36.00 18.01
CA SER A 81 30.53 -35.77 16.57
C SER A 81 30.34 -34.31 16.19
N ASP A 82 30.95 -33.92 15.08
CA ASP A 82 30.76 -32.63 14.44
C ASP A 82 29.51 -32.56 13.57
N TYR A 83 28.95 -33.72 13.19
CA TYR A 83 27.76 -33.83 12.36
C TYR A 83 26.56 -34.20 13.21
N PHE A 84 25.38 -33.72 12.81
CA PHE A 84 24.14 -33.99 13.53
C PHE A 84 22.94 -34.05 12.60
N ARG A 85 21.90 -34.78 13.00
CA ARG A 85 20.58 -34.67 12.35
C ARG A 85 19.65 -33.81 13.15
N ALA A 86 18.86 -33.01 12.47
CA ALA A 86 17.78 -32.26 13.08
C ALA A 86 16.63 -32.07 12.09
N HIS A 87 15.40 -32.15 12.58
CA HIS A 87 14.22 -31.74 11.85
C HIS A 87 13.73 -30.37 12.37
N PRO A 88 13.60 -29.32 11.54
CA PRO A 88 13.18 -27.98 12.00
C PRO A 88 11.87 -27.98 12.78
N ILE A 89 10.88 -28.76 12.33
CA ILE A 89 9.57 -28.84 12.99
C ILE A 89 9.63 -29.45 14.40
N LEU A 90 10.56 -30.38 14.67
CA LEU A 90 10.81 -30.85 16.04
C LEU A 90 11.31 -29.71 16.92
N ILE A 91 12.29 -28.95 16.42
CA ILE A 91 12.88 -27.83 17.15
C ILE A 91 11.83 -26.76 17.43
N ASP A 92 10.90 -26.52 16.51
CA ASP A 92 9.75 -25.63 16.70
C ASP A 92 8.82 -26.09 17.83
N CYS A 93 8.43 -27.38 17.82
CA CYS A 93 7.64 -27.99 18.90
C CYS A 93 8.35 -27.87 20.26
N ALA A 94 9.64 -28.18 20.31
CA ALA A 94 10.44 -28.09 21.53
C ALA A 94 10.56 -26.65 22.02
N GLN A 95 10.76 -25.69 21.11
CA GLN A 95 10.80 -24.26 21.42
C GLN A 95 9.47 -23.78 22.01
N LEU A 96 8.33 -24.12 21.41
CA LEU A 96 7.01 -23.76 21.92
C LEU A 96 6.75 -24.35 23.30
N THR A 97 7.15 -25.61 23.50
CA THR A 97 7.08 -26.30 24.79
C THR A 97 7.86 -25.53 25.86
N ILE A 98 9.14 -25.19 25.59
CA ILE A 98 9.99 -24.45 26.52
C ILE A 98 9.42 -23.05 26.81
N THR A 99 8.94 -22.33 25.78
CA THR A 99 8.34 -20.99 25.96
C THR A 99 7.10 -21.04 26.85
N ARG A 100 6.24 -22.05 26.69
CA ARG A 100 5.04 -22.22 27.53
C ARG A 100 5.42 -22.47 28.99
N LEU A 101 6.43 -23.29 29.24
CA LEU A 101 6.94 -23.58 30.57
C LEU A 101 7.58 -22.36 31.22
N GLN A 102 8.37 -21.58 30.48
CA GLN A 102 8.96 -20.33 30.96
C GLN A 102 7.89 -19.31 31.37
N LYS A 103 6.79 -19.19 30.61
CA LYS A 103 5.65 -18.35 30.98
C LYS A 103 4.98 -18.79 32.28
N ALA A 104 5.02 -20.09 32.58
CA ALA A 104 4.57 -20.67 33.84
C ALA A 104 5.67 -20.71 34.93
N SER A 105 6.80 -20.02 34.72
CA SER A 105 7.95 -19.99 35.64
C SER A 105 8.58 -21.37 35.92
N VAL A 106 8.43 -22.34 35.01
CA VAL A 106 9.06 -23.65 35.09
C VAL A 106 10.38 -23.65 34.34
N ALA A 107 11.49 -23.83 35.07
CA ALA A 107 12.83 -23.87 34.50
C ALA A 107 13.17 -25.28 33.97
N VAL A 108 13.39 -25.39 32.67
CA VAL A 108 13.76 -26.64 31.98
C VAL A 108 15.13 -26.57 31.33
N GLU A 109 15.73 -27.73 31.11
CA GLU A 109 16.96 -27.89 30.32
C GLU A 109 16.87 -29.07 29.35
N VAL A 110 17.62 -28.96 28.25
CA VAL A 110 17.81 -30.07 27.31
C VAL A 110 18.79 -31.06 27.93
N LYS A 111 18.31 -32.27 28.23
CA LYS A 111 19.12 -33.37 28.79
C LYS A 111 19.85 -34.16 27.70
N LYS A 112 19.18 -34.42 26.58
CA LYS A 112 19.73 -35.08 25.39
C LYS A 112 19.01 -34.61 24.13
N GLY A 113 19.73 -34.52 23.01
CA GLY A 113 19.19 -34.35 21.67
C GLY A 113 19.74 -35.43 20.73
N TYR A 114 20.09 -35.08 19.49
CA TYR A 114 20.67 -36.00 18.52
C TYR A 114 21.84 -36.84 19.08
N GLN A 115 21.84 -38.13 18.77
CA GLN A 115 22.90 -39.10 19.14
C GLN A 115 23.35 -39.85 17.87
N THR A 116 24.62 -40.22 17.78
CA THR A 116 25.09 -41.08 16.69
C THR A 116 24.89 -42.56 16.99
N ALA A 117 25.10 -43.45 16.01
CA ALA A 117 25.04 -44.89 16.26
C ALA A 117 26.05 -45.35 17.33
N SER A 118 27.22 -44.70 17.40
CA SER A 118 28.25 -45.00 18.40
C SER A 118 27.87 -44.55 19.82
N ASP A 119 27.13 -43.46 19.96
CA ASP A 119 26.68 -42.95 21.27
C ASP A 119 25.72 -43.90 21.99
N VAL A 120 24.90 -44.64 21.23
CA VAL A 120 23.85 -45.55 21.73
C VAL A 120 24.05 -46.99 21.20
N LYS A 121 25.31 -47.42 21.10
CA LYS A 121 25.72 -48.66 20.45
C LYS A 121 24.89 -49.88 20.87
N GLY A 122 24.28 -50.55 19.89
CA GLY A 122 23.50 -51.77 20.08
C GLY A 122 22.10 -51.56 20.70
N SER A 123 21.72 -50.32 21.02
CA SER A 123 20.39 -50.01 21.52
C SER A 123 19.33 -50.16 20.42
N THR A 124 18.22 -50.80 20.79
CA THR A 124 17.01 -50.94 19.96
C THR A 124 15.81 -50.20 20.58
N THR A 125 16.05 -49.41 21.63
CA THR A 125 14.98 -48.66 22.29
C THR A 125 14.40 -47.61 21.35
N LEU A 126 13.10 -47.36 21.46
CA LEU A 126 12.42 -46.40 20.59
C LEU A 126 13.01 -45.00 20.74
N GLN A 127 13.36 -44.62 21.97
CA GLN A 127 13.96 -43.34 22.34
C GLN A 127 15.27 -43.11 21.59
N ASP A 128 16.17 -44.09 21.62
CA ASP A 128 17.48 -43.98 20.99
C ASP A 128 17.38 -43.95 19.46
N LEU A 129 16.44 -44.71 18.88
CA LEU A 129 16.18 -44.68 17.43
C LEU A 129 15.72 -43.28 16.97
N TYR A 130 14.84 -42.60 17.72
CA TYR A 130 14.41 -41.25 17.35
C TYR A 130 15.45 -40.16 17.65
N LEU A 131 16.27 -40.31 18.71
CA LEU A 131 17.41 -39.43 18.93
C LEU A 131 18.43 -39.58 17.80
N ARG A 132 18.69 -40.80 17.33
CA ARG A 132 19.50 -41.06 16.12
C ARG A 132 18.91 -40.51 14.84
N SER A 133 17.58 -40.44 14.77
CA SER A 133 16.90 -39.85 13.62
C SER A 133 16.90 -38.32 13.66
N GLY A 134 17.48 -37.67 14.68
CA GLY A 134 17.42 -36.21 14.84
C GLY A 134 16.00 -35.66 15.03
N ALA A 135 15.09 -36.55 15.42
CA ALA A 135 13.65 -36.32 15.51
C ALA A 135 13.14 -36.45 16.96
N ALA A 136 14.04 -36.41 17.95
CA ALA A 136 13.71 -36.41 19.36
C ALA A 136 14.53 -35.43 20.19
N ILE A 137 13.96 -35.05 21.33
CA ILE A 137 14.61 -34.27 22.38
C ILE A 137 14.18 -34.79 23.75
N GLN A 138 15.08 -34.80 24.71
CA GLN A 138 14.78 -35.11 26.10
C GLN A 138 14.90 -33.84 26.95
N LEU A 139 13.82 -33.46 27.62
CA LEU A 139 13.76 -32.29 28.49
C LEU A 139 13.65 -32.74 29.95
N GLY A 140 14.36 -32.05 30.84
CA GLY A 140 14.27 -32.28 32.28
C GLY A 140 14.10 -30.97 33.03
N ILE A 141 13.66 -31.06 34.28
CA ILE A 141 13.61 -29.91 35.19
C ILE A 141 15.04 -29.52 35.56
N LYS A 142 15.34 -28.22 35.48
CA LYS A 142 16.65 -27.69 35.87
C LYS A 142 16.83 -27.89 37.38
N THR A 143 18.04 -28.25 37.81
CA THR A 143 18.36 -28.41 39.24
C THR A 143 17.96 -27.17 40.04
N GLY A 144 17.12 -27.36 41.08
CA GLY A 144 16.58 -26.28 41.91
C GLY A 144 15.36 -25.55 41.33
N GLY A 145 14.81 -25.99 40.19
CA GLY A 145 13.57 -25.46 39.61
C GLY A 145 12.29 -25.97 40.27
N SER A 146 11.20 -25.21 40.16
CA SER A 146 9.92 -25.44 40.86
C SER A 146 8.82 -26.13 40.03
N GLY A 147 9.17 -27.09 39.15
CA GLY A 147 8.19 -27.78 38.30
C GLY A 147 8.36 -29.31 38.28
N THR A 148 7.48 -29.99 37.54
CA THR A 148 7.38 -31.45 37.45
C THR A 148 7.56 -31.96 36.02
N LEU A 149 7.81 -33.27 35.86
CA LEU A 149 7.85 -33.89 34.54
C LEU A 149 6.49 -33.84 33.83
N LEU A 150 5.38 -33.80 34.58
CA LEU A 150 4.03 -33.65 34.01
C LEU A 150 3.80 -32.26 33.43
N ASP A 151 4.43 -31.22 33.97
CA ASP A 151 4.38 -29.88 33.38
C ASP A 151 5.02 -29.88 31.99
N ILE A 152 6.19 -30.51 31.86
CA ILE A 152 6.89 -30.66 30.58
C ILE A 152 6.03 -31.44 29.58
N ALA A 153 5.51 -32.59 30.01
CA ALA A 153 4.69 -33.43 29.14
C ALA A 153 3.39 -32.73 28.71
N GLY A 154 2.71 -32.06 29.63
CA GLY A 154 1.49 -31.31 29.36
C GLY A 154 1.74 -30.16 28.39
N ALA A 155 2.84 -29.42 28.56
CA ALA A 155 3.23 -28.36 27.64
C ALA A 155 3.55 -28.89 26.23
N ALA A 156 4.19 -30.05 26.12
CA ALA A 156 4.48 -30.69 24.84
C ALA A 156 3.20 -31.18 24.16
N LEU A 157 2.30 -31.83 24.90
CA LEU A 157 0.99 -32.27 24.40
C LEU A 157 0.10 -31.10 23.95
N SER A 158 0.20 -29.95 24.61
CA SER A 158 -0.53 -28.74 24.20
C SER A 158 0.05 -28.05 22.96
N SER A 159 1.32 -28.29 22.61
CA SER A 159 2.03 -27.48 21.61
C SER A 159 2.39 -28.25 20.35
N CYS A 160 2.83 -29.50 20.48
CA CYS A 160 3.44 -30.27 19.41
C CYS A 160 2.47 -30.94 18.43
N PRO A 161 1.26 -31.41 18.82
CA PRO A 161 0.35 -32.06 17.87
C PRO A 161 0.01 -31.19 16.66
N VAL A 162 -0.35 -29.92 16.89
CA VAL A 162 -0.68 -28.97 15.81
C VAL A 162 0.55 -28.67 14.93
N VAL A 163 1.73 -28.63 15.54
CA VAL A 163 2.99 -28.37 14.82
C VAL A 163 3.39 -29.55 13.93
N PHE A 164 3.24 -30.78 14.44
CA PHE A 164 3.56 -32.00 13.69
C PHE A 164 2.51 -32.33 12.63
N GLU A 165 1.27 -31.90 12.83
CA GLU A 165 0.22 -32.03 11.82
C GLU A 165 0.58 -31.33 10.50
N ASN A 166 1.28 -30.18 10.56
CA ASN A 166 1.74 -29.46 9.36
C ASN A 166 2.67 -30.28 8.44
N VAL A 167 3.31 -31.32 8.98
CA VAL A 167 4.15 -32.26 8.22
C VAL A 167 3.64 -33.70 8.29
N GLN A 168 2.39 -33.88 8.73
CA GLN A 168 1.72 -35.18 8.85
C GLN A 168 2.54 -36.19 9.65
N ARG A 169 3.04 -35.75 10.80
CA ARG A 169 3.73 -36.62 11.75
C ARG A 169 2.96 -36.69 13.05
N ASN A 170 3.17 -37.80 13.76
CA ASN A 170 2.56 -38.00 15.06
C ASN A 170 3.50 -37.51 16.16
N LEU A 171 2.89 -37.18 17.30
CA LEU A 171 3.63 -36.96 18.54
C LEU A 171 3.91 -38.31 19.20
N GLY A 172 5.17 -38.49 19.56
CA GLY A 172 5.57 -39.47 20.56
C GLY A 172 6.05 -38.80 21.84
N LEU A 173 5.60 -39.32 22.98
CA LEU A 173 5.94 -38.81 24.30
C LEU A 173 6.16 -39.97 25.26
N ILE A 174 7.33 -40.00 25.91
CA ILE A 174 7.66 -41.01 26.91
C ILE A 174 8.09 -40.30 28.20
N LEU A 175 7.32 -40.51 29.27
CA LEU A 175 7.63 -40.06 30.62
C LEU A 175 8.68 -40.99 31.22
N MET A 176 9.87 -40.46 31.54
CA MET A 176 10.95 -41.21 32.16
C MET A 176 11.14 -40.80 33.63
N ALA A 177 11.99 -41.51 34.36
CA ALA A 177 12.20 -41.25 35.79
C ALA A 177 12.68 -39.81 36.11
N ASP A 178 13.51 -39.20 35.27
CA ASP A 178 14.14 -37.88 35.51
C ASP A 178 13.95 -36.87 34.35
N ARG A 179 13.22 -37.25 33.30
CA ARG A 179 13.08 -36.47 32.06
C ARG A 179 11.84 -36.88 31.26
N VAL A 180 11.49 -36.07 30.27
CA VAL A 180 10.45 -36.37 29.27
C VAL A 180 11.10 -36.47 27.90
N HIS A 181 10.90 -37.58 27.22
CA HIS A 181 11.32 -37.78 25.84
C HIS A 181 10.18 -37.40 24.91
N ILE A 182 10.44 -36.46 24.00
CA ILE A 182 9.49 -35.94 23.01
C ILE A 182 10.07 -36.26 21.64
N HIS A 183 9.30 -36.88 20.77
CA HIS A 183 9.73 -37.16 19.40
C HIS A 183 8.63 -36.92 18.37
N MET A 184 9.07 -36.63 17.16
CA MET A 184 8.27 -36.62 15.95
C MET A 184 8.42 -37.99 15.28
N THR A 185 7.31 -38.65 14.97
CA THR A 185 7.36 -40.02 14.44
C THR A 185 7.84 -40.09 12.99
N GLY A 186 8.14 -41.29 12.48
CA GLY A 186 8.23 -41.54 11.04
C GLY A 186 6.86 -41.44 10.34
N GLY A 187 6.86 -41.47 9.00
CA GLY A 187 5.64 -41.27 8.19
C GLY A 187 4.56 -42.36 8.35
N THR A 188 4.95 -43.57 8.78
CA THR A 188 4.05 -44.72 8.99
C THR A 188 3.84 -45.07 10.46
N ASP A 189 4.56 -44.40 11.35
CA ASP A 189 4.55 -44.69 12.78
C ASP A 189 3.35 -44.03 13.45
N ARG A 190 2.71 -44.75 14.38
CA ARG A 190 1.54 -44.27 15.13
C ARG A 190 1.92 -43.33 16.29
N PRO A 191 0.99 -42.49 16.78
CA PRO A 191 1.18 -41.77 18.03
C PRO A 191 1.57 -42.73 19.16
N HIS A 192 2.51 -42.31 20.00
CA HIS A 192 3.03 -43.17 21.06
C HIS A 192 3.15 -42.40 22.37
N ILE A 193 2.30 -42.71 23.34
CA ILE A 193 2.35 -42.12 24.67
C ILE A 193 2.56 -43.23 25.70
N ALA A 194 3.66 -43.16 26.43
CA ALA A 194 4.04 -44.21 27.37
C ALA A 194 4.84 -43.68 28.57
N THR A 195 5.05 -44.57 29.54
CA THR A 195 5.97 -44.37 30.67
C THR A 195 7.12 -45.36 30.58
N ASP A 196 8.33 -44.95 30.97
CA ASP A 196 9.51 -45.80 31.07
C ASP A 196 10.24 -45.50 32.39
N GLY A 197 10.06 -46.36 33.40
CA GLY A 197 10.59 -46.14 34.75
C GLY A 197 9.93 -44.98 35.52
N TYR A 198 8.97 -44.26 34.92
CA TYR A 198 8.13 -43.27 35.59
C TYR A 198 6.89 -43.92 36.21
N THR A 199 6.54 -43.54 37.44
CA THR A 199 5.33 -44.04 38.11
C THR A 199 4.16 -43.11 37.82
N TRP A 200 3.16 -43.58 37.08
CA TRP A 200 1.93 -42.82 36.81
C TRP A 200 1.04 -42.76 38.05
N THR A 201 0.77 -41.56 38.56
CA THR A 201 0.02 -41.33 39.81
C THR A 201 -1.28 -40.55 39.63
N GLU A 202 -1.60 -40.12 38.40
CA GLU A 202 -2.83 -39.38 38.13
C GLU A 202 -4.06 -40.29 38.16
N ALA A 203 -5.21 -39.73 38.54
CA ALA A 203 -6.46 -40.49 38.67
C ALA A 203 -7.00 -41.02 37.33
N GLN A 204 -6.70 -40.34 36.22
CA GLN A 204 -7.12 -40.73 34.87
C GLN A 204 -6.03 -41.54 34.16
N PRO A 205 -6.37 -42.46 33.24
CA PRO A 205 -5.37 -43.15 32.42
C PRO A 205 -4.52 -42.15 31.61
N LEU A 206 -3.23 -42.48 31.41
CA LEU A 206 -2.27 -41.62 30.71
C LEU A 206 -2.78 -41.11 29.36
N ASN A 207 -3.40 -41.96 28.54
CA ASN A 207 -3.94 -41.56 27.24
C ASN A 207 -5.13 -40.60 27.36
N VAL A 208 -5.95 -40.73 28.41
CA VAL A 208 -7.08 -39.82 28.66
C VAL A 208 -6.54 -38.46 29.11
N TRP A 209 -5.58 -38.45 30.04
CA TRP A 209 -4.90 -37.21 30.46
C TRP A 209 -4.21 -36.53 29.29
N ALA A 210 -3.51 -37.30 28.45
CA ALA A 210 -2.81 -36.76 27.30
C ALA A 210 -3.76 -36.09 26.31
N GLN A 211 -4.88 -36.74 26.00
CA GLN A 211 -5.91 -36.15 25.16
C GLN A 211 -6.48 -34.85 25.74
N LEU A 212 -6.73 -34.77 27.05
CA LEU A 212 -7.15 -33.53 27.69
C LEU A 212 -6.14 -32.39 27.48
N LYS A 213 -4.83 -32.70 27.53
CA LYS A 213 -3.77 -31.72 27.26
C LYS A 213 -3.68 -31.31 25.79
N ILE A 214 -4.02 -32.21 24.86
CA ILE A 214 -4.15 -31.87 23.44
C ILE A 214 -5.34 -30.93 23.25
N ASP A 215 -6.49 -31.23 23.87
CA ASP A 215 -7.69 -30.39 23.80
C ASP A 215 -7.40 -28.97 24.36
N GLU A 216 -6.74 -28.86 25.51
CA GLU A 216 -6.26 -27.59 26.10
C GLU A 216 -5.32 -26.80 25.17
N GLY A 217 -4.56 -27.49 24.32
CA GLY A 217 -3.63 -26.89 23.37
C GLY A 217 -4.28 -26.32 22.12
N ILE A 218 -5.38 -26.94 21.67
CA ILE A 218 -6.15 -26.52 20.48
C ILE A 218 -7.06 -25.34 20.80
N GLU A 219 -7.55 -25.23 22.04
CA GLU A 219 -8.46 -24.16 22.42
C GLU A 219 -7.82 -22.76 22.23
N PRO A 220 -8.51 -21.83 21.53
CA PRO A 220 -8.07 -20.44 21.41
C PRO A 220 -7.89 -19.75 22.74
N VAL A 221 -6.91 -18.85 22.81
CA VAL A 221 -6.69 -17.97 23.96
C VAL A 221 -7.75 -16.86 23.94
N GLY A 222 -8.80 -17.02 24.74
CA GLY A 222 -9.89 -16.04 24.90
C GLY A 222 -11.11 -16.31 24.02
N THR A 223 -12.14 -15.48 24.18
CA THR A 223 -13.42 -15.56 23.45
C THR A 223 -13.75 -14.21 22.83
N THR A 224 -14.16 -14.21 21.56
CA THR A 224 -14.64 -13.01 20.86
C THR A 224 -16.08 -12.69 21.27
N ASN A 225 -16.43 -11.40 21.41
CA ASN A 225 -17.82 -10.99 21.56
C ASN A 225 -18.55 -11.12 20.21
N CYS A 226 -19.61 -11.93 20.17
CA CYS A 226 -20.37 -12.23 18.96
C CYS A 226 -21.72 -11.51 18.86
N ASP A 227 -22.05 -10.61 19.79
CA ASP A 227 -23.36 -9.94 19.86
C ASP A 227 -23.65 -9.06 18.64
N ALA A 228 -22.62 -8.60 17.94
CA ALA A 228 -22.74 -7.81 16.71
C ALA A 228 -23.20 -8.61 15.49
N PHE A 229 -23.17 -9.95 15.55
CA PHE A 229 -23.60 -10.82 14.45
C PHE A 229 -25.08 -11.20 14.63
N PRO A 230 -25.93 -11.12 13.59
CA PRO A 230 -27.31 -11.61 13.69
C PRO A 230 -27.38 -13.15 13.71
N THR A 231 -28.42 -13.68 14.36
CA THR A 231 -28.83 -15.10 14.25
C THR A 231 -29.31 -15.43 12.83
N LEU A 232 -29.34 -16.73 12.49
CA LEU A 232 -29.76 -17.21 11.18
C LEU A 232 -30.94 -18.19 11.30
N ALA A 233 -32.12 -17.78 10.85
CA ALA A 233 -33.31 -18.62 10.92
C ALA A 233 -33.17 -19.90 10.08
N SER A 234 -33.98 -20.92 10.40
CA SER A 234 -34.05 -22.15 9.59
C SER A 234 -34.46 -21.82 8.14
N GLY A 235 -33.85 -22.52 7.18
CA GLY A 235 -33.99 -22.27 5.75
C GLY A 235 -33.19 -21.07 5.21
N SER A 236 -32.56 -20.28 6.09
CA SER A 236 -31.79 -19.10 5.68
C SER A 236 -30.30 -19.43 5.47
N ARG A 237 -29.62 -18.57 4.71
CA ARG A 237 -28.18 -18.65 4.44
C ARG A 237 -27.48 -17.31 4.68
N PHE A 238 -26.18 -17.37 4.93
CA PHE A 238 -25.31 -16.21 5.08
C PHE A 238 -24.01 -16.40 4.31
N PRO A 239 -23.54 -15.39 3.55
CA PRO A 239 -24.33 -14.29 3.00
C PRO A 239 -25.55 -14.80 2.21
N ASP A 240 -26.54 -13.94 1.98
CA ASP A 240 -27.67 -14.31 1.10
C ASP A 240 -27.26 -14.24 -0.38
N LYS A 241 -26.40 -15.18 -0.75
CA LYS A 241 -25.86 -15.40 -2.10
C LYS A 241 -25.71 -16.90 -2.32
N ASN A 242 -25.47 -17.30 -3.57
CA ASN A 242 -25.12 -18.69 -3.85
C ASN A 242 -23.76 -19.02 -3.24
N GLU A 243 -23.60 -20.26 -2.74
CA GLU A 243 -22.36 -20.72 -2.12
C GLU A 243 -21.14 -20.48 -3.02
N SER A 244 -21.26 -20.83 -4.31
CA SER A 244 -20.18 -20.66 -5.29
C SER A 244 -19.72 -19.21 -5.45
N GLU A 245 -20.62 -18.23 -5.29
CA GLU A 245 -20.29 -16.80 -5.38
C GLU A 245 -19.50 -16.30 -4.16
N VAL A 246 -19.63 -17.00 -3.03
CA VAL A 246 -18.99 -16.63 -1.76
C VAL A 246 -17.67 -17.35 -1.58
N VAL A 247 -17.69 -18.69 -1.68
CA VAL A 247 -16.55 -19.54 -1.37
C VAL A 247 -15.81 -20.06 -2.61
N GLY A 248 -16.43 -20.00 -3.79
CA GLY A 248 -15.93 -20.61 -5.02
C GLY A 248 -16.41 -22.05 -5.19
N THR A 249 -16.24 -22.62 -6.38
CA THR A 249 -16.69 -23.99 -6.69
C THR A 249 -15.70 -25.06 -6.20
N LEU A 250 -16.12 -26.32 -6.29
CA LEU A 250 -15.20 -27.45 -6.30
C LEU A 250 -14.15 -27.28 -7.42
N ASP A 251 -12.92 -27.62 -7.12
CA ASP A 251 -11.72 -27.65 -7.95
C ASP A 251 -11.36 -29.07 -8.33
N ILE A 252 -11.12 -29.90 -7.33
CA ILE A 252 -10.86 -31.32 -7.50
C ILE A 252 -11.41 -32.11 -6.33
N GLN A 253 -11.82 -33.35 -6.60
CA GLN A 253 -12.06 -34.31 -5.55
C GLN A 253 -10.73 -34.82 -5.00
N ILE A 254 -10.37 -34.40 -3.79
CA ILE A 254 -9.12 -34.82 -3.15
C ILE A 254 -9.31 -36.25 -2.62
N THR A 255 -8.49 -37.17 -3.10
CA THR A 255 -8.47 -38.57 -2.64
C THR A 255 -7.18 -38.90 -1.90
N ARG A 256 -7.18 -39.99 -1.12
CA ARG A 256 -5.97 -40.46 -0.41
C ARG A 256 -4.78 -40.77 -1.31
N LYS A 257 -5.02 -41.04 -2.61
CA LYS A 257 -3.98 -41.31 -3.62
C LYS A 257 -3.26 -40.05 -4.09
N MET A 258 -3.91 -38.89 -3.97
CA MET A 258 -3.33 -37.61 -4.37
C MET A 258 -2.47 -37.09 -3.21
N GLU A 259 -1.33 -37.72 -2.96
CA GLU A 259 -0.53 -37.46 -1.76
C GLU A 259 -0.23 -35.98 -1.54
N THR A 260 0.16 -35.26 -2.60
CA THR A 260 0.52 -33.84 -2.52
C THR A 260 -0.68 -32.96 -2.16
N ASP A 261 -1.84 -33.20 -2.75
CA ASP A 261 -3.06 -32.44 -2.46
C ASP A 261 -3.69 -32.83 -1.11
N PHE A 262 -3.72 -34.12 -0.78
CA PHE A 262 -4.21 -34.62 0.52
C PHE A 262 -3.31 -34.16 1.69
N LYS A 263 -2.01 -33.95 1.43
CA LYS A 263 -1.06 -33.31 2.37
C LYS A 263 -1.45 -31.91 2.81
N ARG A 264 -2.25 -31.20 2.02
CA ARG A 264 -2.70 -29.84 2.36
C ARG A 264 -3.89 -29.82 3.32
N LEU A 265 -4.59 -30.93 3.47
CA LEU A 265 -5.65 -31.07 4.46
C LEU A 265 -5.04 -31.37 5.84
N VAL A 266 -5.69 -30.88 6.87
CA VAL A 266 -5.31 -31.06 8.28
C VAL A 266 -6.36 -31.90 9.00
N GLN A 267 -5.91 -32.67 9.97
CA GLN A 267 -6.74 -33.51 10.83
C GLN A 267 -6.95 -32.85 12.19
N TYR A 268 -8.22 -32.78 12.62
CA TYR A 268 -8.61 -32.27 13.92
C TYR A 268 -8.27 -33.26 15.05
N GLN A 269 -7.33 -32.88 15.93
CA GLN A 269 -6.76 -33.75 16.97
C GLN A 269 -7.53 -33.75 18.29
N GLY A 270 -8.45 -32.82 18.50
CA GLY A 270 -9.14 -32.66 19.77
C GLY A 270 -10.38 -33.55 19.93
N ASN A 271 -10.84 -33.70 21.17
CA ASN A 271 -12.10 -34.32 21.58
C ASN A 271 -13.08 -33.33 22.23
N ASN A 272 -12.78 -32.03 22.14
CA ASN A 272 -13.70 -30.94 22.43
C ASN A 272 -14.82 -30.81 21.36
N ILE A 273 -14.62 -31.39 20.18
CA ILE A 273 -15.64 -31.61 19.15
C ILE A 273 -15.94 -33.11 19.07
N ALA A 274 -17.21 -33.48 18.96
CA ALA A 274 -17.65 -34.84 18.65
C ALA A 274 -17.71 -35.02 17.13
N PHE A 275 -17.36 -36.21 16.64
CA PHE A 275 -17.46 -36.57 15.24
C PHE A 275 -18.42 -37.76 15.11
N GLU A 276 -19.21 -37.78 14.04
CA GLU A 276 -19.89 -39.00 13.64
C GLU A 276 -18.82 -40.04 13.27
N ASP A 277 -19.15 -41.31 13.44
CA ASP A 277 -18.21 -42.41 13.19
C ASP A 277 -18.91 -43.52 12.41
N SER A 278 -19.87 -43.13 11.57
CA SER A 278 -20.71 -44.05 10.78
C SER A 278 -19.88 -44.91 9.85
N GLU A 279 -18.88 -44.31 9.22
CA GLU A 279 -18.04 -44.91 8.18
C GLU A 279 -17.09 -45.97 8.75
N SER A 280 -16.78 -45.92 10.05
CA SER A 280 -15.95 -46.94 10.70
C SER A 280 -16.54 -48.35 10.66
N SER A 281 -17.85 -48.45 10.47
CA SER A 281 -18.56 -49.74 10.36
C SER A 281 -18.55 -50.33 8.94
N ALA A 282 -18.14 -49.55 7.94
CA ALA A 282 -18.08 -50.00 6.55
C ALA A 282 -16.89 -50.95 6.32
N SER A 283 -17.06 -51.91 5.41
CA SER A 283 -16.01 -52.89 5.10
C SER A 283 -14.81 -52.29 4.38
N TRP A 284 -15.00 -51.13 3.72
CA TRP A 284 -13.92 -50.38 3.12
C TRP A 284 -14.21 -48.88 2.98
N CYS A 285 -13.15 -48.05 3.01
CA CYS A 285 -13.19 -46.60 2.80
C CYS A 285 -12.09 -46.13 1.84
N GLY A 286 -12.39 -45.13 1.03
CA GLY A 286 -11.59 -44.65 -0.09
C GLY A 286 -11.58 -45.63 -1.26
N GLU A 287 -11.13 -46.87 -1.01
CA GLU A 287 -11.06 -47.94 -2.01
C GLU A 287 -11.38 -49.30 -1.40
N ALA A 288 -11.95 -50.19 -2.22
CA ALA A 288 -12.23 -51.57 -1.83
C ALA A 288 -10.97 -52.26 -1.28
N GLY A 289 -11.07 -52.79 -0.06
CA GLY A 289 -9.96 -53.46 0.65
C GLY A 289 -9.24 -52.62 1.70
N ASN A 290 -9.48 -51.30 1.75
CA ASN A 290 -8.90 -50.43 2.77
C ASN A 290 -9.81 -50.34 4.01
N THR A 291 -9.28 -50.64 5.20
CA THR A 291 -10.05 -50.51 6.45
C THR A 291 -10.36 -49.05 6.79
N CYS A 292 -11.63 -48.75 7.03
CA CYS A 292 -12.08 -47.45 7.55
C CYS A 292 -11.45 -47.12 8.91
N LYS A 293 -11.15 -45.84 9.13
CA LYS A 293 -10.53 -45.35 10.36
C LYS A 293 -11.57 -44.71 11.26
N SER A 294 -11.62 -45.16 12.50
CA SER A 294 -12.56 -44.63 13.48
C SER A 294 -12.24 -43.18 13.84
N CYS A 295 -13.29 -42.37 13.83
CA CYS A 295 -13.35 -41.00 14.26
C CYS A 295 -13.71 -40.88 15.76
N SER A 296 -14.21 -41.96 16.37
CA SER A 296 -14.70 -41.99 17.76
C SER A 296 -13.60 -42.26 18.80
N SER A 297 -13.12 -41.15 19.38
CA SER A 297 -12.33 -41.04 20.63
C SER A 297 -10.96 -41.73 20.69
N GLY A 298 -9.90 -40.89 20.73
CA GLY A 298 -8.53 -41.29 21.00
C GLY A 298 -7.56 -40.35 20.30
N ILE A 299 -6.26 -40.57 20.49
CA ILE A 299 -5.23 -39.86 19.73
C ILE A 299 -5.17 -40.50 18.35
N VAL A 300 -5.60 -39.76 17.33
CA VAL A 300 -5.67 -40.24 15.95
C VAL A 300 -4.31 -40.14 15.27
N GLY A 301 -4.02 -41.03 14.33
CA GLY A 301 -2.79 -41.00 13.54
C GLY A 301 -2.87 -39.98 12.40
N ASN A 302 -1.81 -39.21 12.21
CA ASN A 302 -1.64 -38.18 11.18
C ASN A 302 -0.99 -38.71 9.90
N SER A 303 -0.63 -40.00 9.86
CA SER A 303 -0.19 -40.62 8.61
C SER A 303 -1.33 -40.59 7.60
N LEU A 304 -1.01 -40.49 6.31
CA LEU A 304 -2.01 -40.40 5.23
C LEU A 304 -3.07 -41.53 5.32
N THR A 305 -2.63 -42.72 5.71
CA THR A 305 -3.48 -43.90 5.82
C THR A 305 -4.24 -44.00 7.13
N ASP A 306 -3.80 -43.37 8.23
CA ASP A 306 -4.47 -43.46 9.55
C ASP A 306 -5.40 -42.28 9.87
N ARG A 307 -5.57 -41.34 8.93
CA ARG A 307 -6.51 -40.22 9.06
C ARG A 307 -7.97 -40.65 8.95
N CYS A 308 -8.82 -40.22 9.87
CA CYS A 308 -10.27 -40.39 9.79
C CYS A 308 -10.88 -39.30 8.89
N ALA A 309 -11.84 -39.66 8.04
CA ALA A 309 -12.35 -38.77 6.99
C ALA A 309 -13.01 -37.50 7.58
N ASP A 310 -13.90 -37.70 8.54
CA ASP A 310 -14.65 -36.65 9.23
C ASP A 310 -13.81 -35.67 10.07
N ARG A 311 -12.58 -36.05 10.41
CA ARG A 311 -11.62 -35.17 11.10
C ARG A 311 -10.73 -34.41 10.14
N VAL A 312 -10.71 -34.79 8.86
CA VAL A 312 -9.88 -34.16 7.83
C VAL A 312 -10.62 -32.99 7.21
N MET A 313 -9.94 -31.85 7.11
CA MET A 313 -10.51 -30.62 6.56
C MET A 313 -9.40 -29.67 6.07
N SER A 314 -9.77 -28.64 5.33
CA SER A 314 -8.86 -27.55 5.00
C SER A 314 -8.44 -26.77 6.25
N SER A 315 -7.23 -26.20 6.25
CA SER A 315 -6.72 -25.40 7.39
C SER A 315 -7.65 -24.25 7.79
N ARG A 316 -8.34 -23.64 6.82
CA ARG A 316 -9.33 -22.59 7.10
C ARG A 316 -10.55 -23.14 7.84
N MET A 317 -11.09 -24.28 7.40
CA MET A 317 -12.21 -24.93 8.09
C MET A 317 -11.82 -25.35 9.51
N TYR A 318 -10.61 -25.89 9.68
CA TYR A 318 -10.05 -26.20 11.00
C TYR A 318 -10.08 -24.99 11.92
N ASN A 319 -9.58 -23.84 11.46
CA ASN A 319 -9.58 -22.60 12.25
C ASN A 319 -11.00 -22.14 12.64
N VAL A 320 -11.98 -22.28 11.73
CA VAL A 320 -13.39 -21.97 12.01
C VAL A 320 -13.93 -22.89 13.10
N LEU A 321 -13.71 -24.21 13.00
CA LEU A 321 -14.20 -25.18 13.98
C LEU A 321 -13.55 -25.03 15.36
N VAL A 322 -12.24 -24.76 15.40
CA VAL A 322 -11.51 -24.49 16.65
C VAL A 322 -12.11 -23.29 17.39
N LYS A 323 -12.38 -22.19 16.68
CA LYS A 323 -13.03 -21.00 17.26
C LYS A 323 -14.48 -21.27 17.65
N LEU A 324 -15.24 -21.92 16.77
CA LEU A 324 -16.66 -22.22 16.99
C LEU A 324 -16.87 -23.12 18.22
N SER A 325 -16.05 -24.16 18.39
CA SER A 325 -16.15 -25.06 19.54
C SER A 325 -15.96 -24.31 20.87
N LYS A 326 -14.99 -23.38 20.93
CA LYS A 326 -14.75 -22.53 22.09
C LYS A 326 -15.91 -21.59 22.39
N LEU A 327 -16.47 -20.96 21.34
CA LEU A 327 -17.62 -20.07 21.47
C LEU A 327 -18.87 -20.83 21.97
N ILE A 328 -19.11 -22.04 21.47
CA ILE A 328 -20.22 -22.90 21.92
C ILE A 328 -20.03 -23.28 23.38
N ALA A 329 -18.85 -23.77 23.77
CA ALA A 329 -18.56 -24.17 25.14
C ALA A 329 -18.74 -23.00 26.13
N SER A 330 -18.41 -21.77 25.71
CA SER A 330 -18.63 -20.56 26.51
C SER A 330 -20.11 -20.14 26.59
N LYS A 331 -20.87 -20.28 25.49
CA LYS A 331 -22.28 -19.86 25.43
C LYS A 331 -23.20 -20.88 26.12
N THR A 332 -22.90 -22.16 25.97
CA THR A 332 -23.69 -23.28 26.50
C THR A 332 -22.73 -24.27 27.20
N PRO A 333 -22.42 -24.05 28.49
CA PRO A 333 -21.55 -24.94 29.24
C PRO A 333 -22.01 -26.40 29.17
N GLY A 334 -21.09 -27.30 28.82
CA GLY A 334 -21.37 -28.74 28.68
C GLY A 334 -21.86 -29.18 27.29
N ALA A 335 -22.22 -28.26 26.40
CA ALA A 335 -22.50 -28.59 25.00
C ALA A 335 -21.20 -28.75 24.20
N LYS A 336 -21.18 -29.74 23.31
CA LYS A 336 -20.12 -29.91 22.30
C LYS A 336 -20.71 -29.77 20.91
N LEU A 337 -19.93 -29.21 19.99
CA LEU A 337 -20.21 -29.33 18.56
C LEU A 337 -20.12 -30.81 18.16
N LYS A 338 -21.05 -31.29 17.34
CA LYS A 338 -20.99 -32.58 16.67
C LYS A 338 -20.88 -32.36 15.16
N VAL A 339 -19.78 -32.80 14.56
CA VAL A 339 -19.60 -32.90 13.11
C VAL A 339 -20.28 -34.18 12.64
N LEU A 340 -21.05 -34.08 11.57
CA LEU A 340 -21.76 -35.18 10.92
C LEU A 340 -21.13 -35.61 9.61
N GLU A 341 -20.41 -34.69 8.99
CA GLU A 341 -19.73 -34.86 7.71
C GLU A 341 -18.68 -33.75 7.58
N ALA A 342 -17.45 -34.07 7.16
CA ALA A 342 -16.42 -33.08 6.81
C ALA A 342 -15.78 -33.36 5.44
N TRP A 343 -14.62 -34.03 5.40
CA TRP A 343 -14.06 -34.49 4.13
C TRP A 343 -14.66 -35.85 3.78
N ASP A 344 -15.29 -35.92 2.61
CA ASP A 344 -16.04 -37.08 2.14
C ASP A 344 -15.19 -37.93 1.18
N GLU A 345 -15.21 -39.24 1.36
CA GLU A 345 -14.60 -40.23 0.48
C GLU A 345 -15.54 -41.41 0.21
N PRO A 346 -15.43 -42.08 -0.95
CA PRO A 346 -16.23 -43.27 -1.22
C PRO A 346 -16.07 -44.37 -0.16
N TYR A 347 -17.15 -45.04 0.20
CA TYR A 347 -17.12 -46.23 1.07
C TYR A 347 -18.21 -47.22 0.67
N GLU A 348 -18.25 -48.38 1.35
CA GLU A 348 -19.07 -49.54 0.96
C GLU A 348 -20.53 -49.22 0.60
N SER A 349 -21.24 -48.43 1.42
CA SER A 349 -22.66 -48.09 1.16
C SER A 349 -22.86 -46.85 0.28
N HIS A 350 -21.81 -46.08 0.04
CA HIS A 350 -21.85 -44.85 -0.76
C HIS A 350 -20.61 -44.77 -1.66
N THR A 351 -20.67 -45.48 -2.79
CA THR A 351 -19.52 -45.67 -3.69
C THR A 351 -19.08 -44.41 -4.44
N ASN A 352 -19.80 -43.30 -4.29
CA ASN A 352 -19.44 -41.98 -4.84
C ASN A 352 -19.25 -40.92 -3.73
N GLY A 353 -19.22 -41.33 -2.45
CA GLY A 353 -19.30 -40.45 -1.28
C GLY A 353 -20.74 -40.19 -0.82
N ASP A 354 -20.88 -39.64 0.39
CA ASP A 354 -22.17 -39.34 1.05
C ASP A 354 -22.87 -38.11 0.47
N SER A 355 -22.13 -37.24 -0.22
CA SER A 355 -22.74 -36.13 -0.94
C SER A 355 -23.51 -36.59 -2.18
N SER A 356 -24.84 -36.39 -2.16
CA SER A 356 -25.69 -36.49 -3.37
C SER A 356 -25.33 -35.47 -4.46
N ASN A 357 -24.52 -34.46 -4.15
CA ASN A 357 -24.02 -33.47 -5.08
C ASN A 357 -22.55 -33.77 -5.46
N PRO A 358 -22.25 -34.11 -6.74
CA PRO A 358 -20.87 -34.37 -7.18
C PRO A 358 -19.97 -33.13 -7.16
N MET A 359 -20.54 -31.93 -6.97
CA MET A 359 -19.82 -30.66 -6.86
C MET A 359 -19.68 -30.17 -5.40
N ALA A 360 -19.90 -31.04 -4.41
CA ALA A 360 -19.85 -30.65 -3.01
C ALA A 360 -18.43 -30.36 -2.51
N LEU A 361 -18.31 -29.29 -1.72
CA LEU A 361 -17.04 -28.85 -1.15
C LEU A 361 -16.49 -29.78 -0.04
N HIS A 362 -17.28 -30.77 0.37
CA HIS A 362 -16.82 -31.85 1.25
C HIS A 362 -15.61 -32.58 0.66
N TYR A 363 -15.57 -32.79 -0.66
CA TYR A 363 -14.45 -33.46 -1.33
C TYR A 363 -13.11 -32.71 -1.26
N GLU A 364 -13.10 -31.46 -0.80
CA GLU A 364 -11.89 -30.65 -0.53
C GLU A 364 -11.68 -30.36 0.97
N GLY A 365 -12.51 -30.94 1.84
CA GLY A 365 -12.50 -30.60 3.27
C GLY A 365 -12.86 -29.12 3.52
N ARG A 366 -13.59 -28.49 2.59
CA ARG A 366 -13.99 -27.08 2.66
C ARG A 366 -15.41 -26.89 3.16
N ALA A 367 -16.15 -27.96 3.39
CA ALA A 367 -17.48 -27.93 3.97
C ALA A 367 -17.60 -28.90 5.14
N VAL A 368 -18.53 -28.60 6.06
CA VAL A 368 -18.89 -29.44 7.19
C VAL A 368 -20.39 -29.36 7.46
N LYS A 369 -20.97 -30.47 7.90
CA LYS A 369 -22.32 -30.52 8.48
C LYS A 369 -22.19 -30.64 9.99
N VAL A 370 -22.86 -29.77 10.75
CA VAL A 370 -22.72 -29.74 12.20
C VAL A 370 -24.04 -29.57 12.94
N LYS A 371 -24.11 -30.13 14.15
CA LYS A 371 -25.18 -29.92 15.14
C LYS A 371 -24.61 -29.87 16.56
N LEU A 372 -25.42 -29.74 17.59
CA LEU A 372 -24.97 -29.94 18.97
C LEU A 372 -25.06 -31.41 19.38
N ASN A 373 -24.12 -31.85 20.20
CA ASN A 373 -24.11 -33.18 20.80
C ASN A 373 -25.10 -33.33 21.98
N THR A 374 -26.24 -32.63 21.96
CA THR A 374 -27.22 -32.60 23.06
C THR A 374 -28.52 -33.27 22.65
N GLY A 375 -29.14 -34.04 23.56
CA GLY A 375 -30.48 -34.62 23.35
C GLY A 375 -31.65 -33.62 23.40
N ILE A 376 -31.36 -32.31 23.50
CA ILE A 376 -32.32 -31.20 23.46
C ILE A 376 -32.28 -30.59 22.05
N SER A 377 -33.44 -30.18 21.51
CA SER A 377 -33.56 -29.52 20.21
C SER A 377 -32.56 -28.35 20.11
N PRO A 378 -31.60 -28.38 19.16
CA PRO A 378 -30.51 -27.41 19.13
C PRO A 378 -31.00 -26.01 18.72
N ASP A 379 -30.51 -24.97 19.41
CA ASP A 379 -30.64 -23.58 18.96
C ASP A 379 -29.65 -23.31 17.81
N LEU A 380 -29.91 -23.94 16.65
CA LEU A 380 -29.14 -23.76 15.42
C LEU A 380 -29.02 -22.29 14.99
N PRO A 381 -30.05 -21.43 15.15
CA PRO A 381 -29.92 -20.00 14.87
C PRO A 381 -28.81 -19.29 15.66
N THR A 382 -28.68 -19.59 16.95
CA THR A 382 -27.59 -19.05 17.78
C THR A 382 -26.24 -19.64 17.40
N ILE A 383 -26.16 -20.92 17.04
CA ILE A 383 -24.89 -21.53 16.60
C ILE A 383 -24.43 -20.93 15.28
N ALA A 384 -25.36 -20.66 14.35
CA ALA A 384 -25.05 -19.99 13.10
C ALA A 384 -24.48 -18.58 13.34
N GLN A 385 -25.00 -17.85 14.34
CA GLN A 385 -24.41 -16.58 14.79
C GLN A 385 -22.95 -16.76 15.23
N LEU A 386 -22.68 -17.77 16.06
CA LEU A 386 -21.33 -18.08 16.54
C LEU A 386 -20.40 -18.52 15.39
N ALA A 387 -20.91 -19.27 14.41
CA ALA A 387 -20.16 -19.68 13.23
C ALA A 387 -19.73 -18.48 12.38
N ARG A 388 -20.61 -17.47 12.22
CA ARG A 388 -20.25 -16.19 11.57
C ARG A 388 -19.12 -15.49 12.32
N CYS A 389 -19.27 -15.39 13.64
CA CYS A 389 -18.27 -14.81 14.52
C CYS A 389 -16.92 -15.56 14.50
N ALA A 390 -16.96 -16.88 14.30
CA ALA A 390 -15.79 -17.75 14.14
C ALA A 390 -15.05 -17.57 12.80
N GLY A 391 -15.65 -16.86 11.84
CA GLY A 391 -15.07 -16.59 10.52
C GLY A 391 -15.50 -17.55 9.41
N ALA A 392 -16.62 -18.25 9.58
CA ALA A 392 -17.21 -19.02 8.47
C ALA A 392 -17.59 -18.09 7.30
N ASP A 393 -17.21 -18.47 6.08
CA ASP A 393 -17.47 -17.66 4.89
C ASP A 393 -18.91 -17.85 4.39
N PHE A 394 -19.44 -19.07 4.46
CA PHE A 394 -20.81 -19.40 4.08
C PHE A 394 -21.45 -20.33 5.12
N ILE A 395 -22.71 -20.06 5.47
CA ILE A 395 -23.49 -20.87 6.41
C ILE A 395 -24.90 -21.01 5.85
N GLN A 396 -25.44 -22.23 5.88
CA GLN A 396 -26.84 -22.51 5.60
C GLN A 396 -27.46 -23.26 6.78
N ASN A 397 -28.59 -22.78 7.27
CA ASN A 397 -29.33 -23.43 8.35
C ASN A 397 -30.41 -24.34 7.75
N ASN A 398 -30.18 -25.65 7.74
CA ASN A 398 -31.10 -26.63 7.15
C ASN A 398 -32.23 -27.08 8.11
N GLY A 399 -32.24 -26.58 9.36
CA GLY A 399 -33.25 -26.86 10.37
C GLY A 399 -32.93 -28.04 11.29
N ASP A 400 -32.26 -29.08 10.80
CA ASP A 400 -31.77 -30.23 11.56
C ASP A 400 -30.24 -30.20 11.78
N HIS A 401 -29.52 -29.52 10.88
CA HIS A 401 -28.08 -29.25 10.97
C HIS A 401 -27.74 -27.88 10.35
N LEU A 402 -26.53 -27.40 10.62
CA LEU A 402 -25.91 -26.32 9.87
C LEU A 402 -24.96 -26.91 8.85
N TYR A 403 -25.02 -26.39 7.63
CA TYR A 403 -23.98 -26.57 6.62
C TYR A 403 -23.08 -25.34 6.63
N ILE A 404 -21.77 -25.54 6.80
CA ILE A 404 -20.78 -24.47 6.86
C ILE A 404 -19.73 -24.74 5.80
N SER A 405 -19.36 -23.73 5.02
CA SER A 405 -18.26 -23.86 4.07
C SER A 405 -17.34 -22.64 4.05
N VAL A 406 -16.11 -22.87 3.60
CA VAL A 406 -15.03 -21.87 3.61
C VAL A 406 -14.39 -21.70 2.24
N LYS A 407 -13.84 -20.50 2.03
CA LYS A 407 -13.00 -20.18 0.87
C LYS A 407 -11.75 -21.06 0.85
N LYS A 408 -11.28 -21.40 -0.35
CA LYS A 408 -9.95 -21.96 -0.53
C LYS A 408 -8.89 -20.98 -0.02
N MET A 409 -7.88 -21.48 0.68
CA MET A 409 -6.82 -20.67 1.31
C MET A 409 -5.52 -21.48 1.38
N ARG A 410 -4.41 -20.82 1.07
CA ARG A 410 -3.05 -21.34 1.26
C ARG A 410 -2.65 -21.24 2.73
N GLY A 411 -2.00 -22.29 3.25
CA GLY A 411 -1.47 -22.32 4.60
C GLY A 411 -2.54 -22.26 5.71
N SER A 412 -2.12 -21.99 6.94
CA SER A 412 -2.97 -21.99 8.13
C SER A 412 -3.24 -20.61 8.72
N ILE A 413 -2.60 -19.55 8.21
CA ILE A 413 -2.68 -18.19 8.71
C ILE A 413 -3.34 -17.29 7.67
N GLU A 414 -4.53 -16.77 8.01
CA GLU A 414 -5.34 -15.94 7.10
C GLU A 414 -4.67 -14.61 6.74
N THR A 415 -4.01 -13.96 7.69
CA THR A 415 -3.33 -12.67 7.45
C THR A 415 -2.25 -12.78 6.38
N ASP A 416 -1.54 -13.91 6.35
CA ASP A 416 -0.43 -14.14 5.42
C ASP A 416 -0.95 -14.42 4.01
N ALA A 417 -2.14 -15.05 3.91
CA ALA A 417 -2.81 -15.34 2.66
C ALA A 417 -3.61 -14.15 2.10
N THR A 418 -3.97 -13.16 2.91
CA THR A 418 -4.89 -12.09 2.50
C THR A 418 -4.17 -11.02 1.67
N ARG A 419 -4.80 -10.59 0.57
CA ARG A 419 -4.38 -9.42 -0.22
C ARG A 419 -5.57 -8.48 -0.43
N SER A 420 -5.33 -7.19 -0.16
CA SER A 420 -6.37 -6.16 -0.19
C SER A 420 -6.43 -5.47 -1.54
N PHE A 421 -7.61 -5.52 -2.16
CA PHE A 421 -8.00 -4.74 -3.33
C PHE A 421 -8.93 -3.59 -2.88
N PRO A 422 -9.18 -2.57 -3.71
CA PRO A 422 -10.00 -1.41 -3.31
C PRO A 422 -11.35 -1.76 -2.68
N ASN A 423 -12.09 -2.71 -3.27
CA ASN A 423 -13.44 -3.05 -2.82
C ASN A 423 -13.55 -4.43 -2.16
N VAL A 424 -12.49 -5.25 -2.18
CA VAL A 424 -12.54 -6.64 -1.68
C VAL A 424 -11.18 -7.14 -1.19
N GLN A 425 -11.19 -8.19 -0.36
CA GLN A 425 -10.01 -8.95 0.02
C GLN A 425 -10.04 -10.33 -0.64
N LEU A 426 -8.95 -10.72 -1.27
CA LEU A 426 -8.77 -12.06 -1.84
C LEU A 426 -7.81 -12.87 -0.98
N LEU A 427 -8.01 -14.19 -0.95
CA LEU A 427 -7.15 -15.14 -0.26
C LEU A 427 -6.26 -15.84 -1.27
N ALA A 428 -4.96 -15.87 -1.00
CA ALA A 428 -4.00 -16.67 -1.73
C ALA A 428 -4.36 -18.16 -1.63
N VAL A 429 -4.13 -18.92 -2.70
CA VAL A 429 -4.46 -20.35 -2.78
C VAL A 429 -3.29 -21.17 -3.34
N ASP A 430 -3.24 -22.44 -2.97
CA ASP A 430 -2.41 -23.44 -3.63
C ASP A 430 -3.19 -24.11 -4.78
N VAL A 431 -2.50 -24.40 -5.86
CA VAL A 431 -3.07 -25.08 -7.04
C VAL A 431 -2.86 -26.59 -6.96
N PRO A 432 -3.77 -27.41 -7.50
CA PRO A 432 -3.56 -28.85 -7.57
C PRO A 432 -2.25 -29.23 -8.25
N GLU A 433 -1.64 -30.33 -7.82
CA GLU A 433 -0.35 -30.80 -8.32
C GLU A 433 -0.35 -30.96 -9.85
N TYR A 434 -1.44 -31.50 -10.42
CA TYR A 434 -1.53 -31.78 -11.86
C TYR A 434 -1.51 -30.52 -12.76
N VAL A 435 -1.80 -29.33 -12.21
CA VAL A 435 -1.75 -28.04 -12.93
C VAL A 435 -0.65 -27.11 -12.42
N GLU A 436 0.20 -27.55 -11.50
CA GLU A 436 1.25 -26.71 -10.90
C GLU A 436 2.15 -26.06 -11.95
N SER A 437 2.55 -26.82 -12.97
CA SER A 437 3.37 -26.33 -14.08
C SER A 437 2.74 -25.19 -14.89
N TYR A 438 1.42 -25.03 -14.87
CA TYR A 438 0.73 -23.97 -15.61
C TYR A 438 0.90 -22.61 -14.94
N TYR A 439 1.23 -22.60 -13.65
CA TYR A 439 1.31 -21.40 -12.83
C TYR A 439 2.67 -21.23 -12.17
N SER A 440 3.64 -22.13 -12.38
CA SER A 440 4.98 -22.01 -11.83
C SER A 440 5.62 -20.67 -12.20
N LEU A 441 6.28 -20.02 -11.23
CA LEU A 441 7.06 -18.82 -11.50
C LEU A 441 8.24 -19.14 -12.45
N PRO A 442 8.80 -18.14 -13.16
CA PRO A 442 9.98 -18.33 -13.98
C PRO A 442 11.16 -18.86 -13.15
N THR A 443 12.08 -19.58 -13.79
CA THR A 443 13.21 -20.25 -13.09
C THR A 443 14.16 -19.30 -12.38
N GLU A 444 14.17 -18.01 -12.75
CA GLU A 444 14.94 -16.99 -12.04
C GLU A 444 14.35 -16.65 -10.66
N PHE A 445 13.09 -17.01 -10.41
CA PHE A 445 12.42 -16.72 -9.17
C PHE A 445 12.63 -17.84 -8.15
N HIS A 446 12.88 -17.46 -6.89
CA HIS A 446 13.09 -18.37 -5.77
C HIS A 446 11.81 -18.57 -4.96
N THR A 447 11.73 -19.64 -4.17
CA THR A 447 10.57 -19.99 -3.32
C THR A 447 10.11 -18.89 -2.37
N GLU A 448 11.00 -17.99 -1.94
CA GLU A 448 10.64 -16.84 -1.10
C GLU A 448 9.76 -15.80 -1.86
N GLN A 449 9.79 -15.79 -3.20
CA GLN A 449 9.00 -14.87 -4.02
C GLN A 449 7.57 -15.35 -4.30
N ASP A 450 7.23 -16.62 -4.03
CA ASP A 450 5.86 -17.13 -4.13
C ASP A 450 4.87 -16.37 -3.23
N GLN A 451 5.34 -15.80 -2.13
CA GLN A 451 4.52 -14.98 -1.24
C GLN A 451 4.24 -13.58 -1.83
N LYS A 452 5.16 -13.06 -2.65
CA LYS A 452 5.01 -11.76 -3.34
C LYS A 452 4.04 -11.84 -4.50
N TYR A 453 4.01 -12.99 -5.18
CA TYR A 453 3.18 -13.26 -6.35
C TYR A 453 2.17 -14.38 -6.07
N PRO A 454 1.24 -14.20 -5.12
CA PRO A 454 0.29 -15.24 -4.76
C PRO A 454 -0.70 -15.51 -5.89
N LEU A 455 -1.15 -16.76 -5.98
CA LEU A 455 -2.26 -17.15 -6.84
C LEU A 455 -3.58 -16.94 -6.12
N PHE A 456 -4.61 -16.58 -6.88
CA PHE A 456 -5.99 -16.46 -6.43
C PHE A 456 -6.90 -17.35 -7.26
N ASP A 457 -8.01 -17.76 -6.66
CA ASP A 457 -9.05 -18.56 -7.31
C ASP A 457 -10.15 -17.66 -7.88
N SER A 458 -10.40 -17.77 -9.19
CA SER A 458 -11.42 -16.98 -9.88
C SER A 458 -12.79 -17.65 -9.99
N ARG A 459 -12.88 -18.98 -9.85
CA ARG A 459 -14.06 -19.74 -10.27
C ARG A 459 -15.26 -19.48 -9.37
N GLY A 460 -16.38 -19.12 -9.98
CA GLY A 460 -17.61 -18.73 -9.27
C GLY A 460 -17.61 -17.28 -8.76
N LYS A 461 -16.51 -16.54 -8.93
CA LYS A 461 -16.33 -15.16 -8.44
C LYS A 461 -16.12 -14.16 -9.58
N GLU A 462 -16.46 -14.53 -10.81
CA GLU A 462 -16.14 -13.78 -12.03
C GLU A 462 -16.70 -12.35 -12.02
N ASN A 463 -17.86 -12.14 -11.39
CA ASN A 463 -18.53 -10.84 -11.26
C ASN A 463 -18.11 -10.03 -10.01
N LEU A 464 -17.11 -10.50 -9.27
CA LEU A 464 -16.65 -9.81 -8.07
C LEU A 464 -16.02 -8.46 -8.44
N ALA A 465 -16.58 -7.37 -7.91
CA ALA A 465 -16.03 -6.03 -8.10
C ALA A 465 -14.74 -5.85 -7.30
N LEU A 466 -13.62 -5.72 -8.00
CA LEU A 466 -12.31 -5.45 -7.39
C LEU A 466 -12.13 -3.96 -7.08
N ALA A 467 -12.66 -3.11 -7.96
CA ALA A 467 -12.73 -1.65 -7.84
C ALA A 467 -13.88 -1.12 -8.72
N ASP A 468 -14.13 0.19 -8.68
CA ASP A 468 -15.15 0.80 -9.52
C ASP A 468 -14.80 0.64 -11.01
N GLY A 469 -15.73 0.06 -11.79
CA GLY A 469 -15.50 -0.27 -13.20
C GLY A 469 -14.59 -1.48 -13.45
N ALA A 470 -14.11 -2.16 -12.41
CA ALA A 470 -13.17 -3.27 -12.50
C ALA A 470 -13.73 -4.55 -11.84
N ILE A 471 -14.05 -5.57 -12.64
CA ILE A 471 -14.55 -6.87 -12.18
C ILE A 471 -13.51 -7.97 -12.40
N LEU A 472 -13.54 -9.01 -11.55
CA LEU A 472 -12.54 -10.08 -11.54
C LEU A 472 -12.28 -10.70 -12.90
N ARG A 473 -13.33 -11.04 -13.66
CA ARG A 473 -13.22 -11.70 -14.97
C ARG A 473 -12.39 -10.92 -16.00
N GLN A 474 -12.28 -9.60 -15.85
CA GLN A 474 -11.45 -8.78 -16.75
C GLN A 474 -9.96 -9.03 -16.53
N PHE A 475 -9.56 -9.54 -15.36
CA PHE A 475 -8.17 -9.74 -14.97
C PHE A 475 -7.72 -11.20 -14.98
N THR A 476 -8.61 -12.14 -15.25
CA THR A 476 -8.31 -13.57 -15.31
C THR A 476 -7.99 -14.00 -16.74
N SER A 477 -7.55 -15.25 -16.91
CA SER A 477 -7.47 -15.84 -18.25
C SER A 477 -8.84 -15.81 -18.94
N ARG A 478 -8.83 -15.68 -20.27
CA ARG A 478 -10.04 -15.78 -21.10
C ARG A 478 -10.40 -17.23 -21.40
N ASP A 479 -9.43 -18.13 -21.31
CA ASP A 479 -9.68 -19.56 -21.42
C ASP A 479 -10.20 -20.09 -20.08
N SER A 480 -11.37 -20.72 -20.13
CA SER A 480 -12.01 -21.29 -18.95
C SER A 480 -11.26 -22.47 -18.35
N GLU A 481 -10.28 -23.05 -19.06
CA GLU A 481 -9.36 -24.07 -18.53
C GLU A 481 -8.48 -23.51 -17.40
N PHE A 482 -8.11 -22.23 -17.45
CA PHE A 482 -7.22 -21.62 -16.46
C PHE A 482 -8.00 -20.91 -15.35
N ARG A 483 -8.19 -21.66 -14.26
CA ARG A 483 -8.90 -21.22 -13.05
C ARG A 483 -8.15 -20.18 -12.22
N TYR A 484 -6.83 -20.30 -12.13
CA TYR A 484 -6.02 -19.51 -11.20
C TYR A 484 -5.40 -18.31 -11.88
N PHE A 485 -5.12 -17.26 -11.12
CA PHE A 485 -4.50 -16.06 -11.65
C PHE A 485 -3.67 -15.35 -10.59
N ARG A 486 -2.73 -14.53 -11.06
CA ARG A 486 -1.99 -13.55 -10.24
C ARG A 486 -2.46 -12.15 -10.60
N LEU A 487 -2.52 -11.28 -9.61
CA LEU A 487 -2.90 -9.89 -9.84
C LEU A 487 -2.36 -8.98 -8.74
N ASN A 488 -1.61 -7.96 -9.14
CA ASN A 488 -1.18 -6.91 -8.23
C ASN A 488 -2.32 -5.88 -8.04
N PRO A 489 -2.67 -5.49 -6.80
CA PRO A 489 -3.70 -4.48 -6.54
C PRO A 489 -3.46 -3.13 -7.22
N LEU A 490 -2.19 -2.76 -7.47
CA LEU A 490 -1.84 -1.54 -8.18
C LEU A 490 -2.29 -1.55 -9.64
N ILE A 491 -2.29 -2.70 -10.32
CA ILE A 491 -2.81 -2.84 -11.68
C ILE A 491 -4.31 -2.53 -11.73
N VAL A 492 -5.06 -3.00 -10.74
CA VAL A 492 -6.51 -2.71 -10.62
C VAL A 492 -6.75 -1.22 -10.38
N ARG A 493 -5.96 -0.59 -9.50
CA ARG A 493 -6.07 0.86 -9.24
C ARG A 493 -5.71 1.69 -10.48
N CYS A 494 -4.64 1.32 -11.19
CA CYS A 494 -4.24 1.92 -12.46
C CYS A 494 -5.38 1.87 -13.49
N TYR A 495 -5.97 0.68 -13.71
CA TYR A 495 -7.10 0.53 -14.63
C TYR A 495 -8.31 1.38 -14.22
N ARG A 496 -8.69 1.35 -12.94
CA ARG A 496 -9.77 2.18 -12.38
C ARG A 496 -9.53 3.66 -12.67
N ASP A 497 -8.33 4.16 -12.42
CA ASP A 497 -8.01 5.58 -12.56
C ASP A 497 -7.99 6.03 -14.03
N VAL A 498 -7.58 5.15 -14.94
CA VAL A 498 -7.70 5.37 -16.39
C VAL A 498 -9.16 5.45 -16.82
N VAL A 499 -9.99 4.48 -16.42
CA VAL A 499 -11.43 4.45 -16.75
C VAL A 499 -12.16 5.67 -16.18
N TYR A 500 -11.86 6.02 -14.93
CA TYR A 500 -12.41 7.21 -14.27
C TYR A 500 -12.02 8.46 -15.03
N HIS A 501 -10.74 8.63 -15.39
CA HIS A 501 -10.26 9.81 -16.08
C HIS A 501 -10.93 10.03 -17.44
N GLU A 502 -11.14 8.98 -18.24
CA GLU A 502 -11.83 9.12 -19.54
C GLU A 502 -13.27 9.59 -19.42
N ASN A 503 -13.93 9.29 -18.30
CA ASN A 503 -15.33 9.62 -18.06
C ASN A 503 -15.53 10.77 -17.08
N LYS A 504 -14.44 11.33 -16.53
CA LYS A 504 -14.42 12.34 -15.46
C LYS A 504 -15.23 13.60 -15.78
N TRP A 505 -15.13 14.09 -17.01
CA TRP A 505 -15.81 15.32 -17.47
C TRP A 505 -16.90 15.05 -18.50
N ARG A 506 -17.41 13.82 -18.55
CA ARG A 506 -18.51 13.44 -19.44
C ARG A 506 -19.78 14.21 -19.05
N LYS A 507 -20.50 14.78 -20.01
CA LYS A 507 -21.78 15.45 -19.76
C LYS A 507 -22.92 14.43 -19.73
N ASP A 508 -24.02 14.79 -19.07
CA ASP A 508 -25.23 13.98 -19.08
C ASP A 508 -25.74 13.79 -20.52
N GLY A 509 -25.91 12.53 -20.92
CA GLY A 509 -26.32 12.15 -22.28
C GLY A 509 -25.18 11.78 -23.24
N ASP A 510 -23.93 12.11 -22.91
CA ASP A 510 -22.78 11.67 -23.72
C ASP A 510 -22.54 10.15 -23.54
N PRO A 511 -22.16 9.42 -24.61
CA PRO A 511 -21.83 8.01 -24.50
C PRO A 511 -20.67 7.77 -23.55
N GLN A 512 -20.75 6.70 -22.76
CA GLN A 512 -19.65 6.31 -21.88
C GLN A 512 -18.46 5.81 -22.70
N ILE A 513 -17.27 6.24 -22.34
CA ILE A 513 -16.03 5.78 -22.95
C ILE A 513 -15.58 4.52 -22.22
N ASN A 514 -15.58 3.41 -22.95
CA ASN A 514 -15.23 2.11 -22.41
C ASN A 514 -13.76 1.77 -22.74
N VAL A 515 -12.96 1.56 -21.70
CA VAL A 515 -11.61 1.00 -21.82
C VAL A 515 -11.70 -0.49 -21.51
N ILE A 516 -11.29 -1.32 -22.46
CA ILE A 516 -11.37 -2.78 -22.38
C ILE A 516 -10.01 -3.34 -21.99
N ILE A 517 -10.02 -4.33 -21.10
CA ILE A 517 -8.84 -5.15 -20.80
C ILE A 517 -8.76 -6.26 -21.85
N ASN A 518 -7.74 -6.17 -22.71
CA ASN A 518 -7.42 -7.21 -23.66
C ASN A 518 -6.84 -8.42 -22.94
N ARG A 519 -5.86 -8.18 -22.06
CA ARG A 519 -5.18 -9.20 -21.25
C ARG A 519 -4.67 -8.59 -19.95
N ALA A 520 -4.74 -9.33 -18.85
CA ALA A 520 -4.08 -8.96 -17.59
C ALA A 520 -3.25 -10.13 -17.05
N PHE A 521 -3.84 -11.32 -17.05
CA PHE A 521 -3.18 -12.56 -16.66
C PHE A 521 -3.16 -13.56 -17.82
N LEU A 522 -2.09 -14.36 -17.88
CA LEU A 522 -1.94 -15.50 -18.77
C LEU A 522 -1.27 -16.63 -18.00
N ALA A 523 -1.81 -17.84 -18.11
CA ALA A 523 -1.10 -19.03 -17.64
C ALA A 523 0.14 -19.31 -18.50
N ASN A 524 1.09 -20.10 -18.00
CA ASN A 524 2.33 -20.40 -18.72
C ASN A 524 2.09 -21.02 -20.11
N PRO A 525 1.15 -21.96 -20.32
CA PRO A 525 0.85 -22.47 -21.66
C PRO A 525 0.35 -21.37 -22.62
N GLU A 526 -0.54 -20.48 -22.14
CA GLU A 526 -1.04 -19.36 -22.93
C GLU A 526 0.09 -18.40 -23.31
N GLN A 527 0.91 -18.00 -22.35
CA GLN A 527 2.04 -17.10 -22.56
C GLN A 527 3.01 -17.68 -23.60
N ASN A 528 3.40 -18.96 -23.44
CA ASN A 528 4.32 -19.64 -24.34
C ASN A 528 3.80 -19.77 -25.76
N SER A 529 2.47 -19.84 -25.92
CA SER A 529 1.83 -19.87 -27.24
C SER A 529 1.77 -18.48 -27.91
N MET A 530 1.74 -17.41 -27.10
CA MET A 530 1.52 -16.04 -27.58
C MET A 530 2.80 -15.23 -27.79
N PHE A 531 3.82 -15.45 -26.96
CA PHE A 531 5.02 -14.61 -26.93
C PHE A 531 6.29 -15.44 -27.04
N ASP A 532 7.22 -14.94 -27.84
CA ASP A 532 8.60 -15.43 -27.82
C ASP A 532 9.25 -15.08 -26.47
N ARG A 533 10.22 -15.89 -26.02
CA ARG A 533 10.94 -15.66 -24.76
C ARG A 533 11.70 -14.33 -24.73
N LEU A 534 12.03 -13.77 -25.89
CA LEU A 534 12.70 -12.46 -26.03
C LEU A 534 11.71 -11.29 -26.10
N ASP A 535 10.40 -11.54 -26.14
CA ASP A 535 9.39 -10.48 -26.11
C ASP A 535 9.38 -9.80 -24.73
N LYS A 536 9.39 -8.47 -24.71
CA LYS A 536 9.35 -7.68 -23.46
C LYS A 536 8.12 -7.95 -22.59
N ARG A 537 7.06 -8.52 -23.16
CA ARG A 537 5.84 -8.93 -22.43
C ARG A 537 5.97 -10.30 -21.79
N TYR A 538 6.93 -11.12 -22.20
CA TYR A 538 7.14 -12.44 -21.62
C TYR A 538 7.47 -12.32 -20.13
N ASN A 539 6.89 -13.17 -19.29
CA ASN A 539 7.00 -13.16 -17.83
C ASN A 539 6.41 -11.93 -17.11
N THR A 540 5.44 -11.23 -17.71
CA THR A 540 4.80 -10.06 -17.07
C THR A 540 3.34 -10.32 -16.70
N HIS A 541 2.56 -10.90 -17.63
CA HIS A 541 1.17 -11.28 -17.40
C HIS A 541 1.04 -12.44 -16.41
N ASN A 542 1.89 -13.45 -16.48
CA ASN A 542 1.88 -14.59 -15.56
C ASN A 542 2.26 -14.22 -14.11
N LEU A 543 2.94 -13.08 -13.92
CA LEU A 543 3.24 -12.46 -12.63
C LEU A 543 2.10 -11.57 -12.11
N GLY A 544 1.12 -11.21 -12.96
CA GLY A 544 0.00 -10.35 -12.60
C GLY A 544 0.38 -8.87 -12.41
N ILE A 545 1.47 -8.43 -13.04
CA ILE A 545 2.01 -7.05 -12.97
C ILE A 545 1.89 -6.29 -14.29
N ALA A 546 1.14 -6.83 -15.25
CA ALA A 546 0.96 -6.23 -16.56
C ALA A 546 -0.52 -6.15 -16.97
N LEU A 547 -0.81 -5.23 -17.88
CA LEU A 547 -2.14 -4.96 -18.38
C LEU A 547 -2.08 -4.49 -19.84
N ASP A 548 -2.84 -5.12 -20.72
CA ASP A 548 -3.03 -4.71 -22.11
C ASP A 548 -4.44 -4.14 -22.25
N ILE A 549 -4.55 -2.86 -22.59
CA ILE A 549 -5.82 -2.12 -22.67
C ILE A 549 -6.03 -1.47 -24.03
N SER A 550 -7.28 -1.33 -24.43
CA SER A 550 -7.68 -0.57 -25.62
C SER A 550 -8.98 0.16 -25.37
N TYR A 551 -9.29 1.14 -26.22
CA TYR A 551 -10.65 1.62 -26.31
C TYR A 551 -11.56 0.57 -26.94
N ASP A 552 -12.84 0.61 -26.57
CA ASP A 552 -13.87 -0.13 -27.28
C ASP A 552 -13.99 0.35 -28.73
N ALA A 553 -14.35 -0.55 -29.65
CA ALA A 553 -14.44 -0.27 -31.08
C ALA A 553 -15.50 0.78 -31.43
N ALA A 554 -16.50 0.98 -30.55
CA ALA A 554 -17.51 2.02 -30.68
C ALA A 554 -17.04 3.42 -30.25
N SER A 555 -15.80 3.56 -29.76
CA SER A 555 -15.29 4.83 -29.25
C SER A 555 -15.10 5.85 -30.39
N PRO A 556 -15.34 7.16 -30.15
CA PRO A 556 -15.16 8.20 -31.17
C PRO A 556 -13.71 8.29 -31.67
N ALA A 557 -13.49 8.84 -32.88
CA ALA A 557 -12.18 8.90 -33.53
C ALA A 557 -11.05 9.60 -32.72
N GLY A 558 -11.40 10.47 -31.76
CA GLY A 558 -10.43 11.12 -30.86
C GLY A 558 -9.86 10.20 -29.75
N TYR A 559 -10.44 9.01 -29.55
CA TYR A 559 -10.04 8.04 -28.55
C TYR A 559 -9.10 7.01 -29.20
N ASN A 560 -7.83 7.39 -29.35
CA ASN A 560 -6.80 6.59 -30.01
C ASN A 560 -5.71 6.09 -29.02
N VAL A 561 -4.87 5.16 -29.47
CA VAL A 561 -3.83 4.52 -28.65
C VAL A 561 -2.89 5.55 -28.00
N THR A 562 -2.49 6.61 -28.72
CA THR A 562 -1.62 7.67 -28.18
C THR A 562 -2.27 8.38 -26.99
N ARG A 563 -3.55 8.72 -27.09
CA ARG A 563 -4.31 9.32 -25.98
C ARG A 563 -4.35 8.37 -24.78
N LEU A 564 -4.69 7.10 -25.02
CA LEU A 564 -4.77 6.09 -23.96
C LEU A 564 -3.42 5.93 -23.26
N ALA A 565 -2.33 5.89 -24.01
CA ALA A 565 -0.98 5.78 -23.47
C ALA A 565 -0.61 7.00 -22.61
N ARG A 566 -0.92 8.22 -23.06
CA ARG A 566 -0.69 9.44 -22.25
C ARG A 566 -1.45 9.37 -20.92
N ILE A 567 -2.71 8.99 -20.95
CA ILE A 567 -3.55 8.92 -19.74
C ILE A 567 -3.08 7.80 -18.82
N ALA A 568 -2.65 6.67 -19.38
CA ALA A 568 -2.07 5.58 -18.63
C ALA A 568 -0.77 5.99 -17.92
N VAL A 569 0.12 6.75 -18.56
CA VAL A 569 1.29 7.35 -17.89
C VAL A 569 0.86 8.26 -16.74
N GLN A 570 -0.07 9.18 -17.01
CA GLN A 570 -0.54 10.17 -16.04
C GLN A 570 -1.12 9.54 -14.78
N LYS A 571 -1.83 8.42 -14.92
CA LYS A 571 -2.56 7.78 -13.82
C LYS A 571 -1.79 6.66 -13.16
N CYS A 572 -1.07 5.85 -13.93
CA CYS A 572 -0.42 4.65 -13.40
C CYS A 572 0.98 4.92 -12.87
N ALA A 573 1.77 5.81 -13.50
CA ALA A 573 3.13 6.09 -13.05
C ALA A 573 3.20 6.62 -11.60
N PRO A 574 2.38 7.60 -11.17
CA PRO A 574 2.44 8.09 -9.80
C PRO A 574 2.00 7.03 -8.78
N LEU A 575 1.07 6.15 -9.16
CA LEU A 575 0.65 5.04 -8.32
C LEU A 575 1.79 4.04 -8.10
N PHE A 576 2.52 3.67 -9.15
CA PHE A 576 3.58 2.65 -9.05
C PHE A 576 4.83 3.18 -8.35
N VAL A 577 5.14 4.47 -8.50
CA VAL A 577 6.32 5.09 -7.87
C VAL A 577 6.10 5.43 -6.40
N HIS A 578 4.93 5.95 -6.03
CA HIS A 578 4.72 6.53 -4.70
C HIS A 578 3.95 5.65 -3.73
N ASP A 579 3.41 4.50 -4.15
CA ASP A 579 2.68 3.63 -3.24
C ASP A 579 3.61 2.91 -2.24
N LYS A 580 3.76 3.54 -1.07
CA LYS A 580 4.50 3.03 0.09
C LYS A 580 3.87 1.78 0.72
N SER A 581 2.63 1.43 0.37
CA SER A 581 1.92 0.26 0.91
C SER A 581 2.31 -1.05 0.21
N SER A 582 3.03 -0.96 -0.91
CA SER A 582 3.54 -2.14 -1.61
C SER A 582 5.01 -2.38 -1.24
N GLU A 583 5.34 -3.59 -0.81
CA GLU A 583 6.72 -4.10 -0.79
C GLU A 583 7.26 -4.36 -2.23
N SER A 584 6.70 -3.65 -3.21
CA SER A 584 6.98 -3.78 -4.63
C SER A 584 8.42 -3.34 -4.91
N GLU A 585 9.21 -4.24 -5.48
CA GLU A 585 10.52 -3.92 -6.06
C GLU A 585 10.38 -2.98 -7.26
N TRP A 586 9.23 -3.05 -7.94
CA TRP A 586 8.89 -2.25 -9.11
C TRP A 586 8.45 -0.84 -8.69
N LYS A 587 9.23 0.17 -9.08
CA LYS A 587 9.01 1.59 -8.81
C LYS A 587 8.96 2.41 -10.09
N GLY A 588 8.28 1.88 -11.10
CA GLY A 588 8.24 2.44 -12.43
C GLY A 588 7.11 1.85 -13.28
N LEU A 589 6.95 2.41 -14.47
CA LEU A 589 5.94 2.03 -15.46
C LEU A 589 6.63 1.89 -16.81
N SER A 590 6.45 0.76 -17.47
CA SER A 590 6.94 0.55 -18.84
C SER A 590 5.74 0.40 -19.78
N LEU A 591 5.82 0.98 -20.99
CA LEU A 591 4.76 1.00 -21.99
C LEU A 591 5.17 0.44 -23.35
N GLY A 592 4.32 -0.43 -23.89
CA GLY A 592 4.38 -0.90 -25.27
C GLY A 592 3.17 -0.43 -26.07
N LEU A 593 3.39 0.26 -27.18
CA LEU A 593 2.30 0.71 -28.05
C LEU A 593 2.11 -0.19 -29.27
N TYR A 594 0.88 -0.65 -29.44
CA TYR A 594 0.43 -1.51 -30.52
C TYR A 594 -0.63 -0.80 -31.37
N LYS A 595 -0.90 -1.32 -32.58
CA LYS A 595 -1.84 -0.70 -33.52
C LYS A 595 -3.19 -0.29 -32.90
N SER A 596 -3.70 -1.09 -31.95
CA SER A 596 -5.00 -0.84 -31.30
C SER A 596 -4.96 -0.92 -29.78
N SER A 597 -3.81 -1.09 -29.14
CA SER A 597 -3.74 -1.26 -27.68
C SER A 597 -2.46 -0.71 -27.07
N VAL A 598 -2.53 -0.50 -25.76
CA VAL A 598 -1.44 -0.06 -24.90
C VAL A 598 -1.16 -1.18 -23.91
N PHE A 599 0.05 -1.69 -23.94
CA PHE A 599 0.57 -2.60 -22.94
C PHE A 599 1.26 -1.79 -21.84
N LEU A 600 0.93 -2.09 -20.59
CA LEU A 600 1.51 -1.51 -19.40
C LEU A 600 2.12 -2.61 -18.55
N VAL A 601 3.25 -2.33 -17.91
CA VAL A 601 3.85 -3.23 -16.92
C VAL A 601 4.51 -2.42 -15.80
N MET A 602 4.39 -2.91 -14.56
CA MET A 602 5.17 -2.39 -13.43
C MET A 602 6.63 -2.80 -13.61
N ASP A 603 7.56 -1.84 -13.52
CA ASP A 603 8.98 -2.05 -13.81
C ASP A 603 9.87 -1.26 -12.82
N GLU A 604 11.20 -1.36 -12.92
CA GLU A 604 12.15 -0.59 -12.09
C GLU A 604 12.26 0.89 -12.51
N GLY A 605 11.84 1.23 -13.73
CA GLY A 605 11.92 2.58 -14.28
C GLY A 605 10.87 2.85 -15.35
N PHE A 606 11.16 3.78 -16.25
CA PHE A 606 10.31 4.08 -17.41
C PHE A 606 10.99 3.63 -18.70
N SER A 607 10.34 2.70 -19.42
CA SER A 607 10.73 2.34 -20.78
C SER A 607 9.53 2.43 -21.72
N LEU A 608 9.80 2.87 -22.94
CA LEU A 608 8.82 3.00 -24.00
C LEU A 608 9.27 2.14 -25.19
N TRP A 609 8.34 1.45 -25.83
CA TRP A 609 8.60 0.85 -27.14
C TRP A 609 7.35 0.87 -28.01
N THR A 610 7.57 0.79 -29.32
CA THR A 610 6.49 0.69 -30.31
C THR A 610 6.63 -0.60 -31.10
N SER A 611 5.49 -1.20 -31.42
CA SER A 611 5.43 -2.32 -32.37
C SER A 611 5.60 -1.84 -33.81
N LYS A 612 5.98 -2.74 -34.72
CA LYS A 612 6.21 -2.41 -36.14
C LYS A 612 4.95 -1.89 -36.85
N ASP A 613 3.77 -2.28 -36.38
CA ASP A 613 2.46 -1.95 -36.93
C ASP A 613 1.80 -0.73 -36.25
N TYR A 614 2.44 -0.17 -35.22
CA TYR A 614 2.00 1.08 -34.61
C TYR A 614 2.43 2.27 -35.48
N ALA A 615 1.45 3.06 -35.90
CA ALA A 615 1.69 4.32 -36.58
C ALA A 615 1.76 5.45 -35.54
N ARG A 616 2.95 6.05 -35.40
CA ARG A 616 3.13 7.28 -34.60
C ARG A 616 2.24 8.41 -35.12
N PRO A 617 1.91 9.40 -34.27
CA PRO A 617 1.22 10.60 -34.72
C PRO A 617 1.90 11.24 -35.94
N GLU A 618 1.10 11.78 -36.85
CA GLU A 618 1.60 12.39 -38.08
C GLU A 618 2.57 13.54 -37.76
N GLY A 619 3.72 13.54 -38.43
CA GLY A 619 4.76 14.57 -38.25
C GLY A 619 5.70 14.37 -37.06
N TRP A 620 5.52 13.32 -36.25
CA TRP A 620 6.40 13.07 -35.09
C TRP A 620 7.60 12.18 -35.48
N SER A 621 8.80 12.61 -35.11
CA SER A 621 10.00 11.77 -35.15
C SER A 621 9.99 10.75 -34.00
N GLU A 622 10.88 9.77 -34.06
CA GLU A 622 11.07 8.79 -32.97
C GLU A 622 11.51 9.45 -31.68
N GLU A 623 12.56 10.27 -31.76
CA GLU A 623 13.13 11.04 -30.66
C GLU A 623 12.08 11.95 -30.01
N HIS A 624 11.34 12.72 -30.80
CA HIS A 624 10.30 13.59 -30.27
C HIS A 624 9.18 12.81 -29.56
N PHE A 625 8.82 11.65 -30.09
CA PHE A 625 7.81 10.79 -29.49
C PHE A 625 8.29 10.21 -28.15
N GLU A 626 9.53 9.76 -28.07
CA GLU A 626 10.11 9.26 -26.82
C GLU A 626 10.22 10.38 -25.77
N ASP A 627 10.80 11.52 -26.15
CA ASP A 627 10.98 12.69 -25.27
C ASP A 627 9.66 13.14 -24.65
N GLU A 628 8.58 13.25 -25.43
CA GLU A 628 7.26 13.63 -24.93
C GLU A 628 6.75 12.68 -23.84
N PHE A 629 7.00 11.37 -23.97
CA PHE A 629 6.54 10.38 -23.00
C PHE A 629 7.42 10.31 -21.75
N TYR A 630 8.74 10.49 -21.89
CA TYR A 630 9.66 10.63 -20.76
C TYR A 630 9.34 11.89 -19.95
N ASP A 631 9.14 13.04 -20.63
CA ASP A 631 8.70 14.27 -20.00
C ASP A 631 7.35 14.10 -19.30
N LEU A 632 6.39 13.43 -19.96
CA LEU A 632 5.08 13.17 -19.37
C LEU A 632 5.18 12.30 -18.12
N TYR A 633 6.03 11.26 -18.14
CA TYR A 633 6.28 10.41 -16.98
C TYR A 633 6.83 11.23 -15.81
N ASP A 634 7.85 12.06 -16.05
CA ASP A 634 8.45 12.93 -15.04
C ASP A 634 7.43 13.95 -14.49
N LEU A 635 6.60 14.54 -15.33
CA LEU A 635 5.54 15.45 -14.91
C LEU A 635 4.48 14.74 -14.05
N ALA A 636 4.12 13.51 -14.41
CA ALA A 636 3.14 12.72 -13.69
C ALA A 636 3.65 12.33 -12.29
N ILE A 637 4.84 11.73 -12.19
CA ILE A 637 5.41 11.30 -10.90
C ILE A 637 5.63 12.48 -9.96
N ASN A 638 5.95 13.66 -10.50
CA ASN A 638 6.10 14.88 -9.71
C ASN A 638 4.75 15.58 -9.42
N LYS A 639 3.61 15.00 -9.83
CA LYS A 639 2.26 15.52 -9.62
C LYS A 639 2.08 16.95 -10.13
N ARG A 640 2.66 17.26 -11.30
CA ARG A 640 2.66 18.62 -11.88
C ARG A 640 1.61 18.84 -12.96
N ILE A 641 0.97 17.78 -13.43
CA ILE A 641 -0.02 17.83 -14.53
C ILE A 641 -1.31 18.44 -14.01
N VAL A 642 -1.81 19.47 -14.68
CA VAL A 642 -3.05 20.16 -14.31
C VAL A 642 -4.25 19.32 -14.76
N ASP A 643 -4.96 18.74 -13.80
CA ASP A 643 -6.12 17.87 -14.05
C ASP A 643 -7.19 18.04 -12.94
N PRO A 644 -8.01 19.09 -13.01
CA PRO A 644 -8.99 19.38 -11.97
C PRO A 644 -10.12 18.36 -11.92
N ASP A 645 -10.61 18.04 -10.72
CA ASP A 645 -11.77 17.15 -10.56
C ASP A 645 -13.02 17.68 -11.24
N TYR A 646 -13.28 18.98 -11.10
CA TYR A 646 -14.44 19.65 -11.66
C TYR A 646 -14.01 20.72 -12.66
N LYS A 647 -13.85 20.35 -13.94
CA LYS A 647 -13.40 21.25 -15.00
C LYS A 647 -14.23 22.54 -15.07
N ASP A 648 -15.55 22.43 -15.07
CA ASP A 648 -16.43 23.60 -15.19
C ASP A 648 -16.27 24.57 -14.01
N GLN A 649 -16.06 24.04 -12.80
CA GLN A 649 -15.80 24.86 -11.62
C GLN A 649 -14.42 25.53 -11.70
N ALA A 650 -13.38 24.76 -12.02
CA ALA A 650 -12.02 25.28 -12.20
C ALA A 650 -12.00 26.41 -13.24
N CYS A 651 -12.70 26.24 -14.36
CA CYS A 651 -12.80 27.26 -15.40
C CYS A 651 -13.70 28.45 -15.02
N LEU A 652 -14.78 28.24 -14.28
CA LEU A 652 -15.64 29.32 -13.78
C LEU A 652 -14.91 30.29 -12.83
N PHE A 653 -14.00 29.77 -12.02
CA PHE A 653 -13.21 30.55 -11.05
C PHE A 653 -11.82 30.95 -11.56
N SER A 654 -11.43 30.51 -12.76
CA SER A 654 -10.16 30.89 -13.36
C SER A 654 -10.21 32.32 -13.91
N HIS A 655 -9.16 33.09 -13.64
CA HIS A 655 -8.94 34.40 -14.22
C HIS A 655 -7.46 34.50 -14.64
N PRO A 656 -7.12 34.11 -15.88
CA PRO A 656 -5.74 34.11 -16.33
C PRO A 656 -5.25 35.56 -16.54
N PRO A 657 -4.09 35.94 -15.97
CA PRO A 657 -3.49 37.24 -16.23
C PRO A 657 -3.07 37.35 -17.71
N ARG A 658 -3.07 38.57 -18.24
CA ARG A 658 -2.71 38.85 -19.64
C ARG A 658 -1.55 39.82 -19.71
N ARG A 659 -0.81 39.75 -20.83
CA ARG A 659 0.20 40.76 -21.14
C ARG A 659 -0.46 42.09 -21.48
N GLN A 660 0.26 43.18 -21.22
CA GLN A 660 -0.15 44.52 -21.64
C GLN A 660 -0.41 44.56 -23.15
N SER A 661 -1.48 45.23 -23.56
CA SER A 661 -1.86 45.40 -24.96
C SER A 661 -2.76 46.63 -25.10
N ILE A 662 -2.63 47.35 -26.22
CA ILE A 662 -3.55 48.43 -26.61
C ILE A 662 -5.00 47.96 -26.75
N THR A 663 -5.21 46.69 -27.10
CA THR A 663 -6.54 46.09 -27.25
C THR A 663 -7.04 45.41 -25.98
N PHE A 664 -6.27 45.46 -24.89
CA PHE A 664 -6.69 44.86 -23.63
C PHE A 664 -7.97 45.55 -23.15
N LYS A 665 -8.91 44.76 -22.66
CA LYS A 665 -10.06 45.26 -21.92
C LYS A 665 -10.35 44.28 -20.83
N TYR A 666 -10.33 44.76 -19.59
CA TYR A 666 -10.62 43.93 -18.45
C TYR A 666 -12.06 43.45 -18.54
N ASP A 667 -12.21 42.13 -18.39
CA ASP A 667 -13.49 41.48 -18.36
C ASP A 667 -13.61 40.71 -17.04
N HIS A 668 -14.66 41.00 -16.29
CA HIS A 668 -14.87 40.35 -15.00
C HIS A 668 -14.95 38.83 -15.19
N PRO A 669 -14.35 38.05 -14.28
CA PRO A 669 -14.50 36.60 -14.31
C PRO A 669 -15.99 36.22 -14.17
N GLU A 670 -16.36 35.09 -14.76
CA GLU A 670 -17.78 34.72 -14.95
C GLU A 670 -18.53 34.58 -13.62
N HIS A 671 -17.89 34.14 -12.54
CA HIS A 671 -18.51 34.09 -11.22
C HIS A 671 -18.88 35.49 -10.68
N VAL A 672 -18.08 36.53 -10.94
CA VAL A 672 -18.39 37.93 -10.59
C VAL A 672 -19.58 38.43 -11.42
N LYS A 673 -19.58 38.17 -12.73
CA LYS A 673 -20.73 38.52 -13.60
C LYS A 673 -22.02 37.87 -13.13
N ARG A 674 -21.99 36.59 -12.76
CA ARG A 674 -23.14 35.86 -12.22
C ARG A 674 -23.62 36.44 -10.88
N ARG A 675 -22.70 36.79 -9.98
CA ARG A 675 -23.00 37.47 -8.71
C ARG A 675 -23.72 38.80 -8.96
N ARG A 676 -23.19 39.64 -9.84
CA ARG A 676 -23.81 40.94 -10.23
C ARG A 676 -25.22 40.77 -10.80
N ARG A 677 -25.45 39.76 -11.65
CA ARG A 677 -26.77 39.48 -12.24
C ARG A 677 -27.82 39.04 -11.22
N ARG A 678 -27.42 38.28 -10.19
CA ARG A 678 -28.36 37.65 -9.24
C ARG A 678 -28.88 38.57 -8.13
N ARG A 679 -28.39 39.82 -7.99
CA ARG A 679 -28.69 40.73 -6.86
C ARG A 679 -28.76 39.95 -5.52
N SER A 680 -27.73 39.16 -5.24
CA SER A 680 -27.71 38.28 -4.09
C SER A 680 -27.78 39.09 -2.79
N VAL A 681 -28.69 38.71 -1.89
CA VAL A 681 -28.76 39.24 -0.52
C VAL A 681 -27.43 38.91 0.18
N PRO A 682 -26.73 39.89 0.78
CA PRO A 682 -25.48 39.64 1.48
C PRO A 682 -25.71 38.64 2.63
N THR A 683 -24.83 37.65 2.75
CA THR A 683 -24.83 36.71 3.87
C THR A 683 -24.30 37.38 5.14
N GLN A 684 -24.60 36.82 6.31
CA GLN A 684 -24.45 37.45 7.63
C GLN A 684 -22.99 37.85 8.01
N ASN A 685 -21.99 37.47 7.22
CA ASN A 685 -20.56 37.75 7.43
C ASN A 685 -19.87 38.49 6.27
N GLN A 686 -20.62 39.00 5.28
CA GLN A 686 -20.03 39.64 4.10
C GLN A 686 -19.80 41.14 4.31
N CYS A 687 -18.61 41.65 3.97
CA CYS A 687 -18.31 43.08 4.04
C CYS A 687 -19.21 43.85 3.07
N ILE A 688 -19.91 44.88 3.55
CA ILE A 688 -20.80 45.71 2.73
C ILE A 688 -19.99 46.89 2.17
N PRO A 689 -19.80 46.99 0.84
CA PRO A 689 -19.01 48.09 0.26
C PRO A 689 -19.69 49.44 0.50
N GLN A 690 -18.97 50.38 1.11
CA GLN A 690 -19.42 51.75 1.37
C GLN A 690 -18.47 52.74 0.70
N ALA A 691 -19.03 53.69 -0.06
CA ALA A 691 -18.27 54.75 -0.74
C ALA A 691 -18.27 56.09 0.02
N ASP A 692 -19.21 56.26 0.95
CA ASP A 692 -19.52 57.51 1.64
C ASP A 692 -19.00 57.54 3.09
N THR A 693 -17.91 56.82 3.37
CA THR A 693 -17.31 56.78 4.70
C THR A 693 -16.60 58.11 5.06
N PRO A 694 -16.43 58.43 6.35
CA PRO A 694 -15.66 59.60 6.78
C PRO A 694 -14.24 59.60 6.20
N PHE A 695 -13.62 58.41 6.11
CA PHE A 695 -12.33 58.22 5.46
C PHE A 695 -12.39 58.63 3.98
N CYS A 696 -13.35 58.10 3.20
CA CYS A 696 -13.46 58.40 1.78
C CYS A 696 -13.70 59.89 1.50
N GLN A 697 -14.45 60.57 2.37
CA GLN A 697 -14.68 62.02 2.28
C GLN A 697 -13.42 62.83 2.61
N SER A 698 -12.72 62.51 3.71
CA SER A 698 -11.52 63.24 4.16
C SER A 698 -10.33 63.08 3.20
N THR A 699 -10.24 61.94 2.51
CA THR A 699 -9.14 61.62 1.59
C THR A 699 -9.40 62.04 0.13
N ALA A 700 -10.58 62.57 -0.20
CA ALA A 700 -10.96 62.89 -1.58
C ALA A 700 -9.96 63.80 -2.30
N LYS A 701 -9.53 64.90 -1.65
CA LYS A 701 -8.56 65.85 -2.21
C LYS A 701 -7.19 65.19 -2.46
N HIS A 702 -6.71 64.40 -1.50
CA HIS A 702 -5.44 63.68 -1.62
C HIS A 702 -5.45 62.69 -2.79
N ARG A 703 -6.57 61.97 -3.00
CA ARG A 703 -6.72 61.08 -4.17
C ARG A 703 -6.76 61.83 -5.50
N GLU A 704 -7.33 63.04 -5.53
CA GLU A 704 -7.29 63.91 -6.73
C GLU A 704 -5.88 64.40 -7.06
N GLU A 705 -5.10 64.75 -6.03
CA GLU A 705 -3.70 65.14 -6.17
C GLU A 705 -2.86 63.99 -6.73
N VAL A 706 -3.07 62.75 -6.27
CA VAL A 706 -2.44 61.54 -6.82
C VAL A 706 -2.72 61.37 -8.32
N VAL A 707 -3.99 61.48 -8.72
CA VAL A 707 -4.36 61.36 -10.15
C VAL A 707 -3.72 62.48 -10.98
N ALA A 708 -3.69 63.71 -10.47
CA ALA A 708 -3.08 64.84 -11.16
C ALA A 708 -1.56 64.64 -11.35
N GLU A 709 -0.88 64.09 -10.33
CA GLU A 709 0.54 63.77 -10.39
C GLU A 709 0.84 62.70 -11.45
N ILE A 710 0.14 61.56 -11.40
CA ILE A 710 0.31 60.48 -12.38
C ILE A 710 0.01 60.99 -13.79
N ARG A 711 -1.06 61.78 -13.97
CA ARG A 711 -1.40 62.41 -15.25
C ARG A 711 -0.29 63.30 -15.78
N SER A 712 0.31 64.15 -14.93
CA SER A 712 1.43 65.02 -15.31
C SER A 712 2.64 64.22 -15.80
N MET A 713 2.90 63.06 -15.19
CA MET A 713 3.96 62.14 -15.63
C MET A 713 3.62 61.45 -16.97
N LEU A 714 2.34 61.12 -17.20
CA LEU A 714 1.86 60.51 -18.45
C LEU A 714 1.84 61.48 -19.62
N ASP A 715 1.46 62.75 -19.44
CA ASP A 715 1.46 63.77 -20.50
C ASP A 715 2.88 64.05 -21.06
N ARG A 716 3.93 63.64 -20.34
CA ARG A 716 5.33 63.69 -20.80
C ARG A 716 5.74 62.44 -21.61
N LYS A 717 4.92 61.40 -21.67
CA LYS A 717 5.13 60.13 -22.37
C LYS A 717 4.01 59.87 -23.38
N TRP A 718 4.20 58.87 -24.24
CA TRP A 718 3.22 58.53 -25.28
C TRP A 718 2.08 57.71 -24.66
N TYR A 719 0.83 58.17 -24.83
CA TYR A 719 -0.37 57.37 -24.56
C TYR A 719 -0.46 56.24 -25.59
N TYR A 720 -0.53 54.99 -25.14
CA TYR A 720 -0.65 53.83 -26.02
C TYR A 720 -2.10 53.43 -26.30
N HIS A 721 -3.10 54.14 -25.74
CA HIS A 721 -4.53 53.94 -25.98
C HIS A 721 -5.22 55.32 -26.02
N ASP A 722 -6.53 55.36 -26.28
CA ASP A 722 -7.25 56.64 -26.29
C ASP A 722 -7.05 57.41 -24.99
N LYS A 723 -6.67 58.69 -25.12
CA LYS A 723 -6.25 59.51 -23.98
C LYS A 723 -7.37 59.66 -22.95
N ASP A 724 -8.60 59.87 -23.41
CA ASP A 724 -9.73 60.10 -22.53
C ASP A 724 -10.11 58.79 -21.81
N GLU A 725 -10.03 57.65 -22.49
CA GLU A 725 -10.22 56.33 -21.87
C GLU A 725 -9.14 56.01 -20.83
N VAL A 726 -7.87 56.27 -21.11
CA VAL A 726 -6.76 56.07 -20.14
C VAL A 726 -6.95 56.94 -18.91
N LEU A 727 -7.33 58.21 -19.09
CA LEU A 727 -7.59 59.12 -17.97
C LEU A 727 -8.84 58.70 -17.18
N ALA A 728 -9.87 58.18 -17.83
CA ALA A 728 -11.04 57.62 -17.14
C ALA A 728 -10.65 56.41 -16.28
N ALA A 729 -9.83 55.49 -16.81
CA ALA A 729 -9.33 54.33 -16.07
C ALA A 729 -8.40 54.72 -14.91
N LEU A 730 -7.53 55.72 -15.10
CA LEU A 730 -6.69 56.28 -14.03
C LEU A 730 -7.53 56.84 -12.89
N ASN A 731 -8.56 57.63 -13.22
CA ASN A 731 -9.52 58.13 -12.23
C ASN A 731 -10.22 56.98 -11.50
N GLY A 732 -10.72 55.98 -12.23
CA GLY A 732 -11.38 54.82 -11.62
C GLY A 732 -10.45 54.01 -10.71
N CYS A 733 -9.15 53.96 -11.00
CA CYS A 733 -8.18 53.21 -10.22
C CYS A 733 -7.79 53.91 -8.90
N PHE A 734 -7.41 55.19 -8.95
CA PHE A 734 -6.86 55.92 -7.79
C PHE A 734 -7.85 56.89 -7.14
N LYS A 735 -8.82 57.45 -7.88
CA LYS A 735 -9.78 58.42 -7.32
C LYS A 735 -10.92 57.74 -6.57
N MET A 736 -11.34 56.56 -7.01
CA MET A 736 -12.45 55.82 -6.39
C MET A 736 -12.09 55.33 -5.00
N CYS A 737 -13.03 55.48 -4.06
CA CYS A 737 -12.89 55.02 -2.69
C CYS A 737 -14.05 54.13 -2.30
N GLY A 738 -13.73 53.05 -1.61
CA GLY A 738 -14.72 52.20 -1.00
C GLY A 738 -14.09 51.16 -0.10
N THR A 739 -14.85 50.74 0.90
CA THR A 739 -14.47 49.67 1.81
C THR A 739 -14.60 48.30 1.14
N CYS A 740 -13.97 47.29 1.76
CA CYS A 740 -14.00 45.87 1.36
C CYS A 740 -13.10 45.49 0.17
N LEU A 741 -12.57 44.26 0.23
CA LEU A 741 -11.84 43.60 -0.86
C LEU A 741 -12.77 42.85 -1.84
N GLU A 742 -14.07 43.09 -1.77
CA GLU A 742 -15.09 42.48 -2.62
C GLU A 742 -16.30 43.39 -2.82
N GLY A 743 -17.17 43.06 -3.77
CA GLY A 743 -18.38 43.83 -4.10
C GLY A 743 -18.15 44.87 -5.20
N SER A 744 -19.23 45.53 -5.63
CA SER A 744 -19.23 46.29 -6.89
C SER A 744 -18.19 47.39 -6.95
N ILE A 745 -17.96 48.12 -5.84
CA ILE A 745 -16.98 49.21 -5.80
C ILE A 745 -15.56 48.67 -6.00
N TYR A 746 -15.14 47.67 -5.22
CA TYR A 746 -13.80 47.09 -5.36
C TYR A 746 -13.61 46.40 -6.71
N GLU A 747 -14.62 45.66 -7.18
CA GLU A 747 -14.60 45.04 -8.51
C GLU A 747 -14.45 46.09 -9.62
N ASP A 748 -15.20 47.19 -9.59
CA ASP A 748 -15.04 48.28 -10.56
C ASP A 748 -13.63 48.89 -10.46
N LYS A 749 -13.05 48.97 -9.25
CA LYS A 749 -11.68 49.45 -9.03
C LYS A 749 -10.68 48.51 -9.70
N VAL A 750 -10.85 47.20 -9.53
CA VAL A 750 -10.05 46.16 -10.18
C VAL A 750 -10.13 46.28 -11.71
N GLN A 751 -11.32 46.49 -12.27
CA GLN A 751 -11.50 46.70 -13.71
C GLN A 751 -10.71 47.93 -14.19
N GLN A 752 -10.88 49.07 -13.51
CA GLN A 752 -10.26 50.33 -13.93
C GLN A 752 -8.75 50.32 -13.76
N CYS A 753 -8.24 49.76 -12.66
CA CYS A 753 -6.80 49.57 -12.46
C CYS A 753 -6.19 48.61 -13.49
N ASN A 754 -6.86 47.50 -13.82
CA ASN A 754 -6.38 46.60 -14.87
C ASN A 754 -6.30 47.30 -16.21
N ASN A 755 -7.37 47.99 -16.64
CA ASN A 755 -7.38 48.74 -17.89
C ASN A 755 -6.25 49.77 -17.93
N PHE A 756 -6.15 50.60 -16.89
CA PHE A 756 -5.10 51.61 -16.79
C PHE A 756 -3.69 51.00 -16.91
N LEU A 757 -3.39 50.00 -16.08
CA LEU A 757 -2.06 49.38 -16.05
C LEU A 757 -1.73 48.61 -17.34
N HIS A 758 -2.71 48.09 -18.07
CA HIS A 758 -2.47 47.41 -19.35
C HIS A 758 -2.33 48.37 -20.54
N TRP A 759 -2.96 49.55 -20.49
CA TRP A 759 -2.93 50.55 -21.55
C TRP A 759 -1.70 51.45 -21.51
N ILE A 760 -0.95 51.46 -20.42
CA ILE A 760 0.34 52.14 -20.33
C ILE A 760 1.46 51.14 -20.60
N SER A 761 1.76 50.90 -21.88
CA SER A 761 2.81 49.95 -22.29
C SER A 761 4.19 50.45 -21.88
N TRP A 762 4.78 49.81 -20.86
CA TRP A 762 6.11 50.10 -20.36
C TRP A 762 6.88 48.79 -20.31
N ASP A 763 8.20 48.83 -20.54
CA ASP A 763 8.98 47.61 -20.46
C ASP A 763 8.99 47.09 -19.02
N LEU A 764 8.61 45.82 -18.85
CA LEU A 764 8.62 45.10 -17.58
C LEU A 764 9.75 44.05 -17.57
N ASN A 765 10.48 43.91 -18.68
CA ASN A 765 11.54 42.94 -18.84
C ASN A 765 12.83 43.38 -18.14
N ASN A 766 13.69 42.40 -17.89
CA ASN A 766 15.00 42.63 -17.34
C ASN A 766 16.02 42.94 -18.45
N ASP A 767 16.33 44.22 -18.68
CA ASP A 767 17.30 44.64 -19.70
C ASP A 767 18.72 44.10 -19.46
N LYS A 768 19.06 43.75 -18.21
CA LYS A 768 20.41 43.28 -17.83
C LYS A 768 20.56 41.78 -17.94
N SER A 769 19.48 41.03 -17.74
CA SER A 769 19.46 39.56 -17.77
C SER A 769 18.04 39.10 -18.16
N PRO A 770 17.69 39.16 -19.45
CA PRO A 770 16.30 38.99 -19.91
C PRO A 770 15.66 37.65 -19.51
N ASP A 771 16.48 36.62 -19.25
CA ASP A 771 16.01 35.30 -18.82
C ASP A 771 15.94 35.13 -17.29
N ILE A 772 16.06 36.19 -16.50
CA ILE A 772 16.00 36.14 -15.03
C ILE A 772 15.05 37.21 -14.49
N THR A 773 14.04 36.77 -13.74
CA THR A 773 13.09 37.65 -13.05
C THR A 773 13.09 37.36 -11.55
N ASN A 774 13.18 38.38 -10.69
CA ASN A 774 13.24 38.21 -9.23
C ASN A 774 12.01 38.79 -8.51
N PHE A 775 11.42 37.99 -7.62
CA PHE A 775 10.37 38.37 -6.68
C PHE A 775 10.90 38.34 -5.24
N TYR A 776 10.35 39.22 -4.40
CA TYR A 776 10.58 39.26 -2.96
C TYR A 776 9.35 39.89 -2.27
N SER A 777 9.20 39.65 -0.97
CA SER A 777 8.16 40.33 -0.20
C SER A 777 8.51 41.82 -0.04
N ARG A 778 7.62 42.71 -0.50
CA ARG A 778 7.82 44.17 -0.49
C ARG A 778 8.15 44.73 0.89
N GLU A 779 7.61 44.13 1.95
CA GLU A 779 7.80 44.59 3.33
C GLU A 779 9.18 44.24 3.90
N ASN A 780 9.95 43.34 3.26
CA ASN A 780 11.23 42.89 3.79
C ASN A 780 12.44 43.44 3.01
N LEU A 781 13.05 44.46 3.57
CA LEU A 781 14.26 45.09 3.05
C LEU A 781 15.48 44.15 3.01
N ASN A 782 15.51 43.06 3.76
CA ASN A 782 16.61 42.09 3.71
C ASN A 782 16.53 41.20 2.48
N THR A 783 15.35 40.67 2.13
CA THR A 783 15.15 39.86 0.92
C THR A 783 15.26 40.72 -0.34
N ARG A 784 14.81 41.98 -0.26
CA ARG A 784 15.01 43.00 -1.30
C ARG A 784 16.46 43.10 -1.78
N ARG A 785 17.44 43.06 -0.88
CA ARG A 785 18.87 43.14 -1.25
C ARG A 785 19.31 42.02 -2.18
N TYR A 786 18.73 40.83 -2.03
CA TYR A 786 19.06 39.69 -2.89
C TYR A 786 18.33 39.77 -4.24
N ALA A 787 17.10 40.27 -4.25
CA ALA A 787 16.28 40.38 -5.47
C ALA A 787 16.66 41.58 -6.36
N CYS A 788 17.03 42.71 -5.76
CA CYS A 788 17.12 44.00 -6.45
C CYS A 788 18.54 44.61 -6.52
N GLU A 789 19.51 44.10 -5.76
CA GLU A 789 20.88 44.67 -5.72
C GLU A 789 21.89 43.75 -6.43
N ASN A 790 23.16 44.15 -6.48
CA ASN A 790 24.29 43.36 -7.03
C ASN A 790 24.08 42.86 -8.47
N GLY A 791 23.53 43.71 -9.34
CA GLY A 791 23.31 43.38 -10.76
C GLY A 791 22.06 42.54 -11.03
N GLN A 792 21.22 42.27 -10.02
CA GLN A 792 19.90 41.65 -10.21
C GLN A 792 18.84 42.71 -10.59
N HIS A 793 17.75 42.23 -11.20
CA HIS A 793 16.57 43.02 -11.56
C HIS A 793 15.34 42.46 -10.85
N CYS A 794 14.56 43.35 -10.24
CA CYS A 794 13.31 43.06 -9.56
C CYS A 794 12.25 44.06 -10.00
N ILE A 795 11.01 43.89 -9.53
CA ILE A 795 9.89 44.73 -9.94
C ILE A 795 10.10 46.24 -9.66
N GLU A 796 10.86 46.64 -8.61
CA GLU A 796 11.12 48.06 -8.32
C GLU A 796 11.86 48.79 -9.44
N GLN A 797 12.66 48.06 -10.23
CA GLN A 797 13.43 48.61 -11.34
C GLN A 797 12.58 48.74 -12.61
N ALA A 798 11.39 48.12 -12.63
CA ALA A 798 10.48 48.22 -13.76
C ALA A 798 9.92 49.65 -13.83
N PRO A 799 10.09 50.36 -14.97
CA PRO A 799 9.66 51.73 -15.11
C PRO A 799 8.15 51.94 -14.77
N LEU A 800 7.28 50.97 -15.06
CA LEU A 800 5.86 51.01 -14.66
C LEU A 800 5.68 51.06 -13.15
N PHE A 801 6.43 50.23 -12.42
CA PHE A 801 6.36 50.17 -10.96
C PHE A 801 6.78 51.50 -10.35
N SER A 802 7.88 52.10 -10.82
CA SER A 802 8.33 53.41 -10.35
C SER A 802 7.32 54.53 -10.59
N LEU A 803 6.45 54.40 -11.60
CA LEU A 803 5.39 55.38 -11.89
C LEU A 803 4.24 55.32 -10.88
N VAL A 804 3.78 54.11 -10.53
CA VAL A 804 2.49 53.94 -9.81
C VAL A 804 2.63 53.49 -8.36
N ALA A 805 3.72 52.81 -8.00
CA ALA A 805 3.91 52.29 -6.64
C ALA A 805 3.99 53.41 -5.59
N PRO A 806 4.75 54.51 -5.79
CA PRO A 806 4.81 55.60 -4.80
C PRO A 806 3.44 56.22 -4.52
N SER A 807 2.60 56.32 -5.56
CA SER A 807 1.24 56.81 -5.44
C SER A 807 0.32 55.84 -4.69
N ALA A 808 0.49 54.53 -4.88
CA ALA A 808 -0.31 53.51 -4.21
C ALA A 808 0.10 53.29 -2.74
N GLU A 809 1.31 53.68 -2.35
CA GLU A 809 1.85 53.66 -0.98
C GLU A 809 1.70 54.99 -0.24
N LEU A 810 1.05 55.99 -0.85
CA LEU A 810 1.03 57.34 -0.30
C LEU A 810 0.41 57.38 1.10
N LEU A 811 1.18 57.91 2.06
CA LEU A 811 0.70 58.23 3.39
C LEU A 811 0.11 59.63 3.40
N TYR A 812 -0.97 59.83 4.16
CA TYR A 812 -1.57 61.14 4.35
C TYR A 812 -1.81 61.41 5.84
N ARG A 813 -1.85 62.69 6.22
CA ARG A 813 -2.24 63.11 7.58
C ARG A 813 -3.55 63.87 7.50
N PRO A 814 -4.67 63.34 8.06
CA PRO A 814 -5.94 64.05 8.10
C PRO A 814 -5.84 65.46 8.71
N ASN A 815 -5.02 65.63 9.75
CA ASN A 815 -4.62 66.92 10.30
C ASN A 815 -3.09 66.96 10.46
N PRO A 816 -2.36 67.84 9.73
CA PRO A 816 -0.90 67.94 9.76
C PRO A 816 -0.29 68.17 11.15
N THR A 817 -1.08 68.67 12.10
CA THR A 817 -0.62 69.05 13.44
C THR A 817 -1.13 68.14 14.57
N LYS A 818 -2.09 67.26 14.30
CA LYS A 818 -2.81 66.49 15.35
C LYS A 818 -3.07 65.02 15.04
N SER A 819 -2.92 64.58 13.79
CA SER A 819 -3.23 63.21 13.37
C SER A 819 -1.97 62.40 13.08
N VAL A 820 -2.07 61.09 13.33
CA VAL A 820 -1.08 60.08 12.90
C VAL A 820 -1.13 59.96 11.37
N GLU A 821 -0.02 59.51 10.76
CA GLU A 821 0.00 59.15 9.34
C GLU A 821 -0.86 57.90 9.11
N GLU A 822 -1.70 57.97 8.08
CA GLU A 822 -2.56 56.89 7.65
C GLU A 822 -2.26 56.56 6.18
N GLU A 823 -2.44 55.30 5.79
CA GLU A 823 -2.32 54.88 4.39
C GLU A 823 -3.53 55.37 3.59
N LEU A 824 -3.29 56.05 2.47
CA LEU A 824 -4.36 56.53 1.59
C LEU A 824 -5.16 55.38 0.94
N TYR A 825 -4.53 54.20 0.81
CA TYR A 825 -5.08 52.99 0.22
C TYR A 825 -4.99 51.77 1.15
N SER A 826 -5.37 51.97 2.43
CA SER A 826 -5.36 50.90 3.43
C SER A 826 -6.26 49.73 3.03
N SER A 827 -5.94 48.51 3.49
CA SER A 827 -6.74 47.31 3.21
C SER A 827 -8.16 47.36 3.80
N ALA A 828 -8.36 48.14 4.87
CA ALA A 828 -9.63 48.28 5.58
C ALA A 828 -10.55 49.35 4.95
N ASP A 829 -10.00 50.53 4.65
CA ASP A 829 -10.79 51.71 4.33
C ASP A 829 -10.86 52.01 2.83
N ASN A 830 -9.81 51.70 2.08
CA ASN A 830 -9.74 51.95 0.63
C ASN A 830 -8.74 51.03 -0.08
N PRO A 831 -8.96 49.71 -0.07
CA PRO A 831 -8.02 48.75 -0.63
C PRO A 831 -7.72 49.03 -2.10
N THR A 832 -6.45 48.88 -2.49
CA THR A 832 -6.00 49.05 -3.88
C THR A 832 -5.57 47.71 -4.49
N PRO A 833 -6.03 47.37 -5.71
CA PRO A 833 -5.59 46.16 -6.41
C PRO A 833 -4.26 46.34 -7.16
N VAL A 834 -3.71 47.57 -7.20
CA VAL A 834 -2.55 47.94 -8.04
C VAL A 834 -1.38 46.97 -7.87
N PHE A 835 -1.00 46.63 -6.63
CA PHE A 835 0.16 45.78 -6.39
C PHE A 835 -0.05 44.34 -6.85
N SER A 836 -1.23 43.76 -6.61
CA SER A 836 -1.55 42.42 -7.11
C SER A 836 -1.50 42.36 -8.64
N ILE A 837 -2.01 43.40 -9.33
CA ILE A 837 -1.99 43.48 -10.79
C ILE A 837 -0.56 43.69 -11.31
N LEU A 838 0.26 44.50 -10.63
CA LEU A 838 1.66 44.68 -10.99
C LEU A 838 2.46 43.38 -10.86
N GLU A 839 2.25 42.61 -9.79
CA GLU A 839 2.88 41.30 -9.60
C GLU A 839 2.45 40.30 -10.68
N GLU A 840 1.16 40.27 -11.04
CA GLU A 840 0.66 39.46 -12.16
C GLU A 840 1.26 39.87 -13.50
N LEU A 841 1.30 41.18 -13.79
CA LEU A 841 1.92 41.73 -15.00
C LEU A 841 3.40 41.40 -15.08
N TYR A 842 4.13 41.58 -13.98
CA TYR A 842 5.54 41.23 -13.91
C TYR A 842 5.76 39.73 -14.11
N GLY A 843 4.90 38.90 -13.51
CA GLY A 843 4.93 37.45 -13.66
C GLY A 843 4.59 36.95 -15.06
N ILE A 844 3.62 37.54 -15.77
CA ILE A 844 3.20 37.08 -17.11
C ILE A 844 4.14 37.57 -18.24
N HIS A 845 4.93 38.62 -17.97
CA HIS A 845 6.00 39.06 -18.85
C HIS A 845 7.33 38.34 -18.62
N ALA A 846 7.53 37.73 -17.44
CA ALA A 846 8.74 36.96 -17.13
C ALA A 846 9.04 35.87 -18.19
N THR A 847 10.34 35.70 -18.48
CA THR A 847 10.87 34.69 -19.40
C THR A 847 12.03 33.95 -18.74
N GLY A 848 12.21 32.67 -19.09
CA GLY A 848 13.30 31.86 -18.58
C GLY A 848 13.12 31.51 -17.10
N LYS A 849 14.06 31.93 -16.25
CA LYS A 849 14.14 31.56 -14.84
C LYS A 849 13.52 32.63 -13.94
N VAL A 850 12.61 32.22 -13.06
CA VAL A 850 12.05 33.09 -12.01
C VAL A 850 12.62 32.72 -10.65
N LYS A 851 13.02 33.72 -9.86
CA LYS A 851 13.57 33.55 -8.51
C LYS A 851 12.68 34.21 -7.48
N PHE A 852 12.32 33.49 -6.42
CA PHE A 852 11.66 34.05 -5.24
C PHE A 852 12.66 34.12 -4.09
N TRP A 853 12.77 35.27 -3.44
CA TRP A 853 13.62 35.47 -2.27
C TRP A 853 12.72 35.68 -1.06
N VAL A 854 12.70 34.70 -0.14
CA VAL A 854 11.81 34.67 1.02
C VAL A 854 12.57 34.48 2.32
N HIS A 855 12.18 35.17 3.38
CA HIS A 855 12.70 34.92 4.71
C HIS A 855 12.08 33.66 5.33
N ASP A 856 10.75 33.54 5.24
CA ASP A 856 9.94 32.50 5.88
C ASP A 856 8.68 32.17 5.06
N ASP A 857 7.81 31.36 5.64
CA ASP A 857 6.55 30.90 5.06
C ASP A 857 5.48 32.01 4.94
N THR A 858 5.54 33.06 5.78
CA THR A 858 4.62 34.20 5.69
C THR A 858 4.88 34.99 4.41
N GLU A 859 6.14 35.23 4.08
CA GLU A 859 6.52 35.89 2.82
C GLU A 859 6.21 35.04 1.59
N MET A 860 6.41 33.72 1.67
CA MET A 860 6.01 32.84 0.55
C MET A 860 4.49 32.88 0.34
N THR A 861 3.72 32.96 1.43
CA THR A 861 2.25 33.06 1.38
C THR A 861 1.80 34.38 0.75
N SER A 862 2.43 35.51 1.07
CA SER A 862 2.07 36.81 0.48
C SER A 862 2.32 36.86 -1.03
N MET A 863 3.27 36.08 -1.54
CA MET A 863 3.60 35.99 -2.97
C MET A 863 2.85 34.88 -3.73
N LYS A 864 1.79 34.29 -3.16
CA LYS A 864 1.02 33.21 -3.80
C LYS A 864 0.45 33.61 -5.18
N THR A 865 0.06 34.87 -5.37
CA THR A 865 -0.47 35.40 -6.64
C THR A 865 0.61 35.42 -7.73
N ALA A 866 1.78 35.98 -7.42
CA ALA A 866 2.93 35.95 -8.31
C ALA A 866 3.33 34.51 -8.64
N LEU A 867 3.43 33.64 -7.63
CA LEU A 867 3.75 32.22 -7.78
C LEU A 867 2.75 31.51 -8.71
N LYS A 868 1.44 31.70 -8.51
CA LYS A 868 0.39 31.15 -9.39
C LYS A 868 0.58 31.59 -10.83
N THR A 869 0.83 32.87 -11.07
CA THR A 869 1.03 33.42 -12.42
C THR A 869 2.19 32.74 -13.14
N VAL A 870 3.35 32.65 -12.51
CA VAL A 870 4.55 32.08 -13.14
C VAL A 870 4.54 30.54 -13.20
N MET A 871 3.86 29.87 -12.27
CA MET A 871 3.75 28.41 -12.25
C MET A 871 2.68 27.88 -13.20
N LEU A 872 1.48 28.48 -13.18
CA LEU A 872 0.28 27.93 -13.80
C LEU A 872 -0.05 28.57 -15.14
N TYR A 873 0.18 29.88 -15.32
CA TYR A 873 -0.34 30.63 -16.46
C TYR A 873 0.73 31.05 -17.47
N ASN A 874 1.95 31.38 -17.06
CA ASN A 874 2.98 31.86 -17.99
C ASN A 874 3.77 30.71 -18.65
N PRO A 875 3.61 30.42 -19.96
CA PRO A 875 4.32 29.33 -20.64
C PRO A 875 5.82 29.60 -20.84
N ASN A 876 6.27 30.87 -20.78
CA ASN A 876 7.64 31.26 -21.08
C ASN A 876 8.61 31.12 -19.89
N VAL A 877 8.08 30.80 -18.70
CA VAL A 877 8.91 30.45 -17.55
C VAL A 877 9.30 28.98 -17.64
N THR A 878 10.60 28.70 -17.58
CA THR A 878 11.16 27.35 -17.72
C THR A 878 11.56 26.74 -16.37
N LYS A 879 11.89 27.56 -15.37
CA LYS A 879 12.25 27.10 -14.01
C LYS A 879 11.96 28.15 -12.95
N ILE A 880 11.56 27.70 -11.76
CA ILE A 880 11.39 28.54 -10.56
C ILE A 880 12.38 28.10 -9.48
N GLU A 881 13.07 29.07 -8.88
CA GLU A 881 13.99 28.85 -7.76
C GLU A 881 13.52 29.69 -6.57
N ILE A 882 13.32 29.05 -5.42
CA ILE A 882 12.81 29.70 -4.21
C ILE A 882 13.93 29.64 -3.17
N TYR A 883 14.57 30.77 -2.95
CA TYR A 883 15.69 30.92 -2.02
C TYR A 883 15.19 31.35 -0.64
N VAL A 884 15.45 30.50 0.36
CA VAL A 884 15.04 30.75 1.75
C VAL A 884 16.19 31.33 2.55
N VAL A 885 15.99 32.53 3.10
CA VAL A 885 17.02 33.24 3.88
C VAL A 885 17.22 32.60 5.25
N SER A 886 16.14 32.22 5.93
CA SER A 886 16.19 31.51 7.21
C SER A 886 16.25 30.00 6.98
N PRO A 887 17.37 29.31 7.28
CA PRO A 887 17.43 27.86 7.09
C PRO A 887 16.38 27.09 7.90
N ALA A 888 15.99 27.62 9.08
CA ALA A 888 14.96 27.03 9.93
C ALA A 888 13.56 27.05 9.31
N SER A 889 13.31 27.96 8.37
CA SER A 889 11.99 28.13 7.72
C SER A 889 11.88 27.36 6.39
N LYS A 890 12.95 26.67 5.95
CA LYS A 890 13.00 26.02 4.63
C LYS A 890 11.91 24.95 4.44
N ASP A 891 11.67 24.14 5.45
CA ASP A 891 10.65 23.08 5.38
C ASP A 891 9.23 23.66 5.41
N ALA A 892 9.01 24.75 6.17
CA ALA A 892 7.75 25.47 6.18
C ALA A 892 7.44 26.10 4.81
N VAL A 893 8.42 26.79 4.21
CA VAL A 893 8.31 27.34 2.85
C VAL A 893 8.05 26.23 1.83
N ARG A 894 8.80 25.12 1.89
CA ARG A 894 8.60 23.96 1.01
C ARG A 894 7.17 23.45 1.08
N LYS A 895 6.61 23.29 2.28
CA LYS A 895 5.23 22.86 2.48
C LYS A 895 4.21 23.83 1.87
N ILE A 896 4.42 25.14 1.98
CA ILE A 896 3.55 26.15 1.36
C ILE A 896 3.57 26.06 -0.17
N VAL A 897 4.75 25.88 -0.76
CA VAL A 897 4.92 25.75 -2.22
C VAL A 897 4.28 24.46 -2.72
N GLU A 898 4.54 23.33 -2.05
CA GLU A 898 3.93 22.03 -2.40
C GLU A 898 2.40 22.05 -2.26
N THR A 899 1.89 22.67 -1.20
CA THR A 899 0.43 22.85 -1.02
C THR A 899 -0.15 23.73 -2.12
N SER A 900 0.52 24.84 -2.44
CA SER A 900 0.07 25.74 -3.52
C SER A 900 0.14 25.07 -4.89
N ALA A 901 1.19 24.31 -5.19
CA ALA A 901 1.30 23.55 -6.42
C ALA A 901 0.18 22.51 -6.54
N SER A 902 -0.11 21.78 -5.47
CA SER A 902 -1.25 20.86 -5.40
C SER A 902 -2.59 21.59 -5.63
N ASP A 903 -2.80 22.73 -4.99
CA ASP A 903 -3.99 23.57 -5.22
C ASP A 903 -4.12 23.99 -6.69
N PHE A 904 -3.01 24.38 -7.33
CA PHE A 904 -2.99 24.84 -8.71
C PHE A 904 -3.25 23.72 -9.71
N VAL A 905 -2.74 22.52 -9.46
CA VAL A 905 -3.02 21.32 -10.27
C VAL A 905 -4.50 20.93 -10.20
N ASN A 906 -5.08 20.96 -9.00
CA ASN A 906 -6.46 20.49 -8.77
C ASN A 906 -7.53 21.54 -9.12
N ASN A 907 -7.17 22.83 -9.20
CA ASN A 907 -8.11 23.93 -9.48
C ASN A 907 -7.77 24.71 -10.76
N GLY A 908 -6.67 24.36 -11.45
CA GLY A 908 -6.28 24.99 -12.70
C GLY A 908 -7.25 24.65 -13.82
N CYS A 909 -7.70 25.65 -14.58
CA CYS A 909 -8.57 25.43 -15.74
C CYS A 909 -7.73 24.98 -16.95
N PRO A 910 -7.91 23.75 -17.48
CA PRO A 910 -7.10 23.23 -18.58
C PRO A 910 -7.20 24.02 -19.89
N GLU A 911 -8.20 24.90 -20.03
CA GLU A 911 -8.39 25.77 -21.21
C GLU A 911 -7.55 27.04 -21.16
N HIS A 912 -7.05 27.41 -19.98
CA HIS A 912 -6.38 28.69 -19.74
C HIS A 912 -5.03 28.56 -19.03
N SER A 913 -4.76 27.42 -18.40
CA SER A 913 -3.48 27.11 -17.76
C SER A 913 -2.54 26.33 -18.69
N ARG A 914 -1.29 26.23 -18.29
CA ARG A 914 -0.35 25.26 -18.83
C ARG A 914 -0.88 23.83 -18.59
N PHE A 915 -0.43 22.89 -19.44
CA PHE A 915 -0.67 21.46 -19.26
C PHE A 915 -0.06 20.94 -17.95
N ALA A 916 1.12 21.45 -17.58
CA ALA A 916 1.76 21.14 -16.32
C ALA A 916 2.41 22.39 -15.72
N LEU A 917 2.47 22.43 -14.39
CA LEU A 917 3.12 23.50 -13.64
C LEU A 917 4.60 23.61 -14.01
N THR A 918 5.13 24.82 -14.02
CA THR A 918 6.57 25.09 -14.15
C THR A 918 7.39 24.33 -13.08
N PRO A 919 8.55 23.74 -13.42
CA PRO A 919 9.42 23.09 -12.44
C PRO A 919 9.88 24.07 -11.36
N TYR A 920 9.95 23.63 -10.11
CA TYR A 920 10.37 24.47 -9.00
C TYR A 920 11.31 23.76 -8.02
N GLU A 921 12.17 24.53 -7.37
CA GLU A 921 13.08 24.05 -6.33
C GLU A 921 13.11 25.03 -5.14
N VAL A 922 13.18 24.49 -3.91
CA VAL A 922 13.39 25.27 -2.68
C VAL A 922 14.82 25.09 -2.20
N LEU A 923 15.59 26.17 -2.24
CA LEU A 923 17.04 26.20 -2.12
C LEU A 923 17.49 27.07 -0.95
N ASP A 924 18.69 26.78 -0.43
CA ASP A 924 19.38 27.70 0.47
C ASP A 924 19.99 28.86 -0.32
N ILE A 925 20.17 30.02 0.33
CA ILE A 925 20.90 31.13 -0.31
C ILE A 925 22.30 30.63 -0.77
N PRO A 926 22.72 30.97 -2.01
CA PRO A 926 24.07 30.69 -2.49
C PRO A 926 25.16 31.19 -1.54
N HIS A 927 26.18 30.36 -1.29
CA HIS A 927 27.24 30.66 -0.33
C HIS A 927 27.98 31.99 -0.58
N HIS A 928 28.15 32.40 -1.83
CA HIS A 928 28.80 33.66 -2.19
C HIS A 928 27.96 34.91 -1.83
N LEU A 929 26.65 34.75 -1.60
CA LEU A 929 25.74 35.81 -1.15
C LEU A 929 25.55 35.81 0.37
N LYS A 930 26.00 34.76 1.08
CA LYS A 930 26.11 34.73 2.54
C LYS A 930 27.30 35.58 2.98
N LYS A 931 27.16 36.92 3.02
CA LYS A 931 28.15 37.75 3.72
C LYS A 931 28.19 37.31 5.20
N ARG A 932 29.36 36.85 5.68
CA ARG A 932 29.65 36.76 7.12
C ARG A 932 29.41 38.15 7.70
N SER A 933 28.47 38.31 8.65
CA SER A 933 28.45 39.54 9.43
C SER A 933 29.76 39.63 10.20
N ALA A 934 30.39 40.81 10.21
CA ALA A 934 31.53 41.10 11.08
C ALA A 934 31.10 41.20 12.56
N ASP A 935 29.80 41.23 12.84
CA ASP A 935 29.26 41.35 14.19
C ASP A 935 28.94 39.96 14.79
N PRO A 936 29.33 39.70 16.05
CA PRO A 936 29.03 38.46 16.77
C PRO A 936 27.51 38.19 16.91
N PRO A 937 27.09 36.91 17.03
CA PRO A 937 25.70 36.57 17.33
C PRO A 937 25.32 37.15 18.69
N GLY A 938 24.26 37.98 18.73
CA GLY A 938 23.81 38.70 19.93
C GLY A 938 23.71 40.21 19.71
N LEU A 939 24.72 40.82 19.08
CA LEU A 939 24.78 42.29 18.89
C LEU A 939 23.74 42.82 17.89
N LYS A 940 23.32 41.96 16.95
CA LYS A 940 22.27 42.27 15.96
C LYS A 940 20.88 42.19 16.57
N GLU A 941 20.70 41.28 17.52
CA GLU A 941 19.45 41.04 18.25
C GLU A 941 19.25 42.13 19.30
N GLU A 942 20.32 42.54 20.00
CA GLU A 942 20.35 43.75 20.83
C GLU A 942 19.98 45.00 20.04
N LYS A 943 20.58 45.23 18.85
CA LYS A 943 20.24 46.40 18.01
C LYS A 943 18.80 46.37 17.46
N LEU A 944 18.24 45.18 17.22
CA LEU A 944 16.84 45.01 16.80
C LEU A 944 15.87 45.20 17.96
N ILE A 945 16.21 44.73 19.16
CA ILE A 945 15.46 44.98 20.41
C ILE A 945 15.52 46.47 20.76
N GLU A 946 16.68 47.11 20.60
CA GLU A 946 16.87 48.53 20.86
C GLU A 946 16.10 49.40 19.84
N ARG A 947 16.00 48.95 18.58
CA ARG A 947 15.13 49.59 17.57
C ARG A 947 13.64 49.32 17.76
N ARG A 948 13.23 48.18 18.33
CA ARG A 948 11.80 47.90 18.60
C ARG A 948 11.30 48.61 19.86
N ASN A 949 12.17 48.87 20.84
CA ASN A 949 11.83 49.53 22.09
C ASN A 949 12.02 51.07 22.06
N TRP A 950 12.10 51.68 20.89
CA TRP A 950 12.30 53.13 20.76
C TRP A 950 11.14 53.94 21.35
N GLU A 951 9.89 53.45 21.24
CA GLU A 951 8.70 54.05 21.84
C GLU A 951 8.76 54.05 23.38
N LYS A 952 9.33 53.01 23.98
CA LYS A 952 9.49 52.88 25.43
C LYS A 952 10.52 53.89 25.97
N LYS A 953 11.61 54.12 25.23
CA LYS A 953 12.58 55.20 25.51
C LYS A 953 11.99 56.60 25.31
N TRP A 954 11.01 56.76 24.43
CA TRP A 954 10.36 58.06 24.19
C TRP A 954 9.42 58.44 25.34
N ILE A 955 8.69 57.46 25.89
CA ILE A 955 7.81 57.63 27.05
C ILE A 955 8.61 57.89 28.35
N ASP A 956 9.79 57.27 28.50
CA ASP A 956 10.64 57.44 29.69
C ASP A 956 11.46 58.77 29.68
N MET A 957 11.36 59.60 28.64
CA MET A 957 12.06 60.89 28.52
C MET A 957 11.20 62.13 28.89
N GLU A 958 9.92 61.96 29.26
CA GLU A 958 9.01 63.06 29.63
C GLU A 958 8.53 63.05 31.11
N ILE A 959 9.36 62.57 32.05
CA ILE A 959 9.18 62.83 33.50
C ILE A 959 10.46 63.39 34.12
#